data_AF-A0A933NQ68-F1
#
_entry.id   AF-A0A933NQ68-F1
#
_cell.length_a   1.000
_cell.length_b   1.000
_cell.length_c   1.000
_cell.angle_alpha   90.00
_cell.angle_beta   90.00
_cell.angle_gamma   90.00
#
_symmetry.space_group_name_H-M   'P 1'
#
loop_
_entity.id
_entity.type
_entity.pdbx_description
1 polymer ?
#
loop_
_entity_poly.entity_id
_entity_poly.type
_entity_poly.pdbx_seq_one_letter_code
_entity_poly.pdbx_strand_id
1 'polypeptide(L)'
;MGTIRCPVLVGREDEFARADAALADARSGHGSVVAFVGEGGIGKTRIAKDLMTAARRRGLRVVAGRSTLESNGVPLRPWAEALMAGTRDVEWPAGNSKLAPYRAALGMLVPRWRGEAWSTPAEAAVVVGEAILRALEHLAGSDGLLVVLDDLHFADEQTMQSLGFVVDHIAEVPVLLCLGLRDEGNGVRIIAAVNRAGFAESRLARLTPPQVMEMVDRCSTGGNKLVDIESIAEDSEGLPLLVEDLLSVDAPGQRPRRFADVVRAHLQALPIEHRQVVQAAAVFGERIDWQLIADALSLDGGMASESLARAIGEGLFVPEGEHVRFRHALTRSVIAADLVPIKRAELALALANAVRRTPVGFEGDLLTADLLVEAGQAAVASDVLAAAGERAEAAGELADSAVARGRAFRLARDHNLPGSLQLGTSLVRVDLQIGRIADAVVLGNELLTRSDGTNREITLELHLLLAKACLDLAEWVDAEAHLITARGLADTEIVLAQLVLLEAECAFGADRPGQRAAVEHQAEKAIAMARRTDDDRLLCDAYLFAGRVARLRDLNDAAAALEQALEIAEKAKLSVHRLRVLDELGTVEMLRDARTDRLERAYNEALRVGAFGSAASAGLNLASAYAMTGRHSQCAQLASDVEASAVRLGLRNLEAASQLTLGIAAAFSGDRDKAEVHCARAEQLAPTDGDLRVGVWAIAHGIGALIDGDRMRARRAFATARSHSPERHARILDASLGPSMLLDAVAGVVSPTVLRAALAAEVRGARWSQLWLGTALAASLATVGEPAEAADELVTALGSADRYPLFGAIARRVIADTAVATGFTDPVDLLRDAEAAFTALGLPRSAEATRAMLRSLGHAAPRQRHSAPAIAEDLRRAGVTAREADVLAYLGERRTNREIAAQLYLSPKTVEKHVAALASKLGAANRVELADIARRRQPD
;
A
#
# COMPACT_ATOMS: atom_id res chain seq x y z
N MET A 1 -14.62 43.46 -27.17
CA MET A 1 -15.81 43.46 -26.28
C MET A 1 -15.54 42.60 -25.05
N GLY A 2 -15.95 43.06 -23.86
CA GLY A 2 -15.65 42.38 -22.59
C GLY A 2 -16.61 41.24 -22.27
N THR A 3 -16.12 40.20 -21.58
CA THR A 3 -16.92 39.07 -21.08
C THR A 3 -17.87 39.54 -19.98
N ILE A 4 -19.17 39.26 -20.11
CA ILE A 4 -20.12 39.43 -19.00
C ILE A 4 -20.12 38.14 -18.17
N ARG A 5 -19.97 38.28 -16.85
CA ARG A 5 -20.14 37.17 -15.89
C ARG A 5 -20.99 37.65 -14.74
N CYS A 6 -21.93 36.82 -14.31
CA CYS A 6 -22.77 37.18 -13.17
C CYS A 6 -21.89 37.31 -11.91
N PRO A 7 -22.02 38.43 -11.16
CA PRO A 7 -21.23 38.64 -9.96
C PRO A 7 -21.68 37.73 -8.80
N VAL A 8 -22.91 37.22 -8.84
CA VAL A 8 -23.52 36.42 -7.76
C VAL A 8 -23.97 35.05 -8.25
N LEU A 9 -24.10 34.10 -7.33
CA LEU A 9 -24.76 32.83 -7.59
C LEU A 9 -26.27 33.01 -7.46
N VAL A 10 -27.02 32.53 -8.45
CA VAL A 10 -28.48 32.70 -8.53
C VAL A 10 -29.15 31.34 -8.56
N GLY A 11 -30.12 31.11 -7.68
CA GLY A 11 -30.96 29.90 -7.68
C GLY A 11 -30.21 28.63 -7.29
N ARG A 12 -29.26 28.74 -6.37
CA ARG A 12 -28.40 27.65 -5.88
C ARG A 12 -28.19 27.70 -4.36
N GLU A 13 -29.08 28.38 -3.66
CA GLU A 13 -28.96 28.70 -2.24
C GLU A 13 -28.95 27.41 -1.40
N ASP A 14 -29.82 26.45 -1.72
CA ASP A 14 -29.96 25.18 -0.98
C ASP A 14 -28.79 24.22 -1.24
N GLU A 15 -28.32 24.13 -2.49
CA GLU A 15 -27.13 23.34 -2.84
C GLU A 15 -25.86 23.92 -2.20
N PHE A 16 -25.74 25.26 -2.21
CA PHE A 16 -24.60 25.93 -1.58
C PHE A 16 -24.64 25.76 -0.06
N ALA A 17 -25.79 25.94 0.59
CA ALA A 17 -25.92 25.81 2.04
C ALA A 17 -25.54 24.40 2.54
N ARG A 18 -25.91 23.35 1.80
CA ARG A 18 -25.50 21.96 2.10
C ARG A 18 -24.00 21.76 1.99
N ALA A 19 -23.40 22.24 0.91
CA ALA A 19 -21.94 22.15 0.73
C ALA A 19 -21.17 23.00 1.76
N ASP A 20 -21.74 24.14 2.15
CA ASP A 20 -21.18 25.04 3.16
C ASP A 20 -21.22 24.44 4.57
N ALA A 21 -22.27 23.70 4.91
CA ALA A 21 -22.34 22.93 6.15
C ALA A 21 -21.25 21.84 6.19
N ALA A 22 -21.03 21.14 5.08
CA ALA A 22 -20.00 20.10 4.98
C ALA A 22 -18.56 20.64 5.17
N LEU A 23 -18.31 21.93 4.88
CA LEU A 23 -17.03 22.59 5.20
C LEU A 23 -16.80 22.68 6.71
N ALA A 24 -17.86 22.86 7.50
CA ALA A 24 -17.75 22.91 8.95
C ALA A 24 -17.42 21.52 9.53
N ASP A 25 -18.02 20.47 8.96
CA ASP A 25 -17.75 19.08 9.36
C ASP A 25 -16.29 18.70 9.10
N ALA A 26 -15.76 19.04 7.92
CA ALA A 26 -14.35 18.81 7.58
C ALA A 26 -13.40 19.49 8.59
N ARG A 27 -13.72 20.72 9.01
CA ARG A 27 -12.93 21.44 10.02
C ARG A 27 -13.06 20.84 11.43
N SER A 28 -14.14 20.10 11.68
CA SER A 28 -14.35 19.38 12.95
C SER A 28 -13.68 18.00 13.00
N GLY A 29 -13.01 17.58 11.92
CA GLY A 29 -12.35 16.27 11.83
C GLY A 29 -13.08 15.23 10.98
N HIS A 30 -14.27 15.54 10.46
CA HIS A 30 -15.14 14.56 9.78
C HIS A 30 -15.21 14.82 8.28
N GLY A 31 -14.82 13.83 7.49
CA GLY A 31 -14.84 13.96 6.04
C GLY A 31 -16.21 13.71 5.42
N SER A 32 -16.43 14.27 4.24
CA SER A 32 -17.68 14.09 3.50
C SER A 32 -17.49 14.27 2.00
N VAL A 33 -18.48 13.82 1.23
CA VAL A 33 -18.56 14.02 -0.23
C VAL A 33 -19.80 14.83 -0.58
N VAL A 34 -19.63 15.80 -1.48
CA VAL A 34 -20.74 16.53 -2.12
C VAL A 34 -20.57 16.45 -3.62
N ALA A 35 -21.54 15.83 -4.30
CA ALA A 35 -21.56 15.71 -5.75
C ALA A 35 -22.54 16.71 -6.38
N PHE A 36 -22.04 17.64 -7.21
CA PHE A 36 -22.87 18.50 -8.05
C PHE A 36 -23.08 17.84 -9.42
N VAL A 37 -24.34 17.48 -9.70
CA VAL A 37 -24.74 16.76 -10.91
C VAL A 37 -25.58 17.69 -11.79
N GLY A 38 -25.26 17.77 -13.08
CA GLY A 38 -26.09 18.51 -14.04
C GLY A 38 -25.43 18.67 -15.40
N GLU A 39 -26.15 19.22 -16.37
CA GLU A 39 -25.68 19.36 -17.76
C GLU A 39 -24.55 20.40 -17.94
N GLY A 40 -23.96 20.46 -19.14
CA GLY A 40 -22.93 21.45 -19.47
C GLY A 40 -23.45 22.89 -19.35
N GLY A 41 -22.68 23.79 -18.72
CA GLY A 41 -23.07 25.20 -18.57
C GLY A 41 -24.10 25.50 -17.46
N ILE A 42 -24.55 24.50 -16.70
CA ILE A 42 -25.55 24.64 -15.63
C ILE A 42 -25.06 25.38 -14.36
N GLY A 43 -23.74 25.59 -14.24
CA GLY A 43 -23.13 26.31 -13.10
C GLY A 43 -22.33 25.48 -12.09
N LYS A 44 -22.06 24.18 -12.33
CA LYS A 44 -21.27 23.30 -11.43
C LYS A 44 -19.91 23.90 -11.01
N THR A 45 -19.12 24.33 -11.99
CA THR A 45 -17.82 24.97 -11.72
C THR A 45 -17.96 26.30 -11.00
N ARG A 46 -19.09 27.02 -11.15
CA ARG A 46 -19.32 28.29 -10.47
C ARG A 46 -19.64 28.08 -8.98
N ILE A 47 -20.54 27.15 -8.66
CA ILE A 47 -20.85 26.79 -7.26
C ILE A 47 -19.60 26.27 -6.54
N ALA A 48 -18.79 25.44 -7.20
CA ALA A 48 -17.52 24.98 -6.66
C ALA A 48 -16.53 26.14 -6.38
N LYS A 49 -16.47 27.17 -7.25
CA LYS A 49 -15.62 28.36 -7.05
C LYS A 49 -16.03 29.22 -5.86
N ASP A 50 -17.33 29.42 -5.68
CA ASP A 50 -17.83 30.15 -4.52
C ASP A 50 -17.61 29.35 -3.23
N LEU A 51 -17.74 28.02 -3.29
CA LEU A 51 -17.42 27.12 -2.18
C LEU A 51 -15.93 27.18 -1.81
N MET A 52 -15.03 27.17 -2.80
CA MET A 52 -13.59 27.38 -2.60
C MET A 52 -13.29 28.71 -1.90
N THR A 53 -14.03 29.78 -2.25
CA THR A 53 -13.88 31.09 -1.61
C THR A 53 -14.40 31.08 -0.17
N ALA A 54 -15.49 30.38 0.10
CA ALA A 54 -16.02 30.18 1.44
C ALA A 54 -15.09 29.34 2.33
N ALA A 55 -14.49 28.28 1.78
CA ALA A 55 -13.53 27.42 2.46
C ALA A 55 -12.28 28.21 2.89
N ARG A 56 -11.68 28.99 1.99
CA ARG A 56 -10.52 29.86 2.31
C ARG A 56 -10.83 30.87 3.41
N ARG A 57 -12.03 31.49 3.38
CA ARG A 57 -12.47 32.41 4.44
C ARG A 57 -12.60 31.73 5.81
N ARG A 58 -12.84 30.42 5.84
CA ARG A 58 -12.92 29.61 7.06
C ARG A 58 -11.59 29.01 7.50
N GLY A 59 -10.51 29.27 6.76
CA GLY A 59 -9.17 28.77 7.07
C GLY A 59 -8.86 27.38 6.51
N LEU A 60 -9.76 26.74 5.76
CA LEU A 60 -9.47 25.46 5.13
C LEU A 60 -8.47 25.64 3.99
N ARG A 61 -7.59 24.65 3.83
CA ARG A 61 -6.79 24.53 2.61
C ARG A 61 -7.70 24.15 1.45
N VAL A 62 -7.39 24.63 0.25
CA VAL A 62 -8.19 24.35 -0.95
C VAL A 62 -7.30 23.88 -2.07
N VAL A 63 -7.62 22.72 -2.63
CA VAL A 63 -6.98 22.15 -3.82
C VAL A 63 -8.03 21.80 -4.87
N ALA A 64 -7.66 21.88 -6.14
CA ALA A 64 -8.57 21.59 -7.23
C ALA A 64 -7.86 20.89 -8.38
N GLY A 65 -8.55 19.97 -9.02
CA GLY A 65 -8.14 19.31 -10.25
C GLY A 65 -9.34 19.05 -11.15
N ARG A 66 -9.10 18.77 -12.42
CA ARG A 66 -10.16 18.50 -13.39
C ARG A 66 -9.82 17.33 -14.30
N SER A 67 -10.85 16.59 -14.70
CA SER A 67 -10.77 15.67 -15.83
C SER A 67 -11.05 16.42 -17.13
N THR A 68 -10.46 15.94 -18.22
CA THR A 68 -10.65 16.50 -19.57
C THR A 68 -10.94 15.39 -20.57
N LEU A 69 -11.55 15.70 -21.71
CA LEU A 69 -11.71 14.73 -22.80
C LEU A 69 -10.35 14.23 -23.34
N GLU A 70 -9.28 15.02 -23.13
CA GLU A 70 -7.87 14.67 -23.36
C GLU A 70 -7.24 13.79 -22.28
N SER A 71 -7.99 13.31 -21.28
CA SER A 71 -7.42 12.43 -20.23
C SER A 71 -7.07 11.03 -20.75
N ASN A 72 -7.07 10.82 -22.07
CA ASN A 72 -6.68 9.59 -22.75
C ASN A 72 -5.16 9.35 -22.62
N GLY A 73 -4.64 9.21 -21.41
CA GLY A 73 -3.29 8.69 -21.21
C GLY A 73 -2.57 9.10 -19.95
N VAL A 74 -2.95 10.20 -19.30
CA VAL A 74 -2.39 10.57 -18.00
C VAL A 74 -3.34 10.04 -16.92
N PRO A 75 -3.11 8.83 -16.38
CA PRO A 75 -3.96 8.29 -15.33
C PRO A 75 -3.96 9.23 -14.12
N LEU A 76 -5.07 9.26 -13.38
CA LEU A 76 -5.17 9.97 -12.10
C LEU A 76 -5.02 11.50 -12.22
N ARG A 77 -5.16 12.07 -13.42
CA ARG A 77 -5.01 13.51 -13.69
C ARG A 77 -5.70 14.43 -12.67
N PRO A 78 -7.00 14.30 -12.35
CA PRO A 78 -7.66 15.20 -11.41
C PRO A 78 -7.01 15.15 -10.02
N TRP A 79 -6.51 13.98 -9.60
CA TRP A 79 -5.74 13.84 -8.36
C TRP A 79 -4.37 14.50 -8.46
N ALA A 80 -3.64 14.27 -9.55
CA ALA A 80 -2.33 14.86 -9.78
C ALA A 80 -2.40 16.39 -9.78
N GLU A 81 -3.37 17.00 -10.48
CA GLU A 81 -3.56 18.45 -10.48
C GLU A 81 -3.86 19.01 -9.09
N ALA A 82 -4.78 18.37 -8.35
CA ALA A 82 -5.13 18.79 -6.99
C ALA A 82 -3.94 18.68 -6.04
N LEU A 83 -3.23 17.54 -6.03
CA LEU A 83 -2.08 17.33 -5.15
C LEU A 83 -0.90 18.22 -5.53
N MET A 84 -0.59 18.40 -6.82
CA MET A 84 0.47 19.32 -7.25
C MET A 84 0.17 20.77 -6.87
N ALA A 85 -1.08 21.21 -6.96
CA ALA A 85 -1.51 22.52 -6.48
C ALA A 85 -1.38 22.64 -4.96
N GLY A 86 -1.77 21.58 -4.24
CA GLY A 86 -1.65 21.50 -2.79
C GLY A 86 -0.21 21.50 -2.30
N THR A 87 0.73 20.96 -3.06
CA THR A 87 2.11 20.70 -2.60
C THR A 87 3.13 21.69 -3.15
N ARG A 88 2.68 22.81 -3.74
CA ARG A 88 3.57 23.78 -4.40
C ARG A 88 4.72 24.29 -3.55
N ASP A 89 4.49 24.49 -2.26
CA ASP A 89 5.46 25.03 -1.32
C ASP A 89 5.88 24.01 -0.25
N VAL A 90 5.60 22.73 -0.48
CA VAL A 90 5.79 21.66 0.51
C VAL A 90 6.74 20.60 -0.05
N GLU A 91 7.94 20.50 0.54
CA GLU A 91 8.85 19.37 0.30
C GLU A 91 8.28 18.06 0.82
N TRP A 92 8.91 16.93 0.47
CA TRP A 92 8.51 15.63 0.98
C TRP A 92 8.47 15.62 2.53
N PRO A 93 7.35 15.25 3.17
CA PRO A 93 7.21 15.28 4.62
C PRO A 93 7.92 14.06 5.26
N ALA A 94 9.26 14.11 5.32
CA ALA A 94 10.10 12.99 5.76
C ALA A 94 9.80 12.49 7.19
N GLY A 95 9.23 13.33 8.05
CA GLY A 95 8.83 12.97 9.41
C GLY A 95 7.45 12.30 9.54
N ASN A 96 6.67 12.19 8.45
CA ASN A 96 5.35 11.57 8.49
C ASN A 96 5.43 10.08 8.16
N SER A 97 5.47 9.24 9.20
CA SER A 97 5.52 7.78 9.05
C SER A 97 4.30 7.19 8.32
N LYS A 98 3.14 7.84 8.36
CA LYS A 98 1.95 7.40 7.61
C LYS A 98 2.09 7.61 6.09
N LEU A 99 2.89 8.60 5.66
CA LEU A 99 3.13 8.88 4.24
C LEU A 99 4.35 8.15 3.69
N ALA A 100 5.34 7.85 4.53
CA ALA A 100 6.60 7.19 4.15
C ALA A 100 6.41 6.00 3.19
N PRO A 101 5.49 5.04 3.44
CA PRO A 101 5.25 3.91 2.57
C PRO A 101 4.76 4.29 1.16
N TYR A 102 4.00 5.38 1.05
CA TYR A 102 3.31 5.79 -0.17
C TYR A 102 4.14 6.74 -1.05
N ARG A 103 5.41 7.00 -0.72
CA ARG A 103 6.27 7.92 -1.48
C ARG A 103 6.33 7.56 -2.97
N ALA A 104 6.45 6.28 -3.29
CA ALA A 104 6.49 5.83 -4.67
C ALA A 104 5.17 6.15 -5.41
N ALA A 105 4.03 5.80 -4.82
CA ALA A 105 2.71 6.07 -5.40
C ALA A 105 2.42 7.56 -5.52
N LEU A 106 2.74 8.34 -4.49
CA LEU A 106 2.56 9.78 -4.51
C LEU A 106 3.52 10.48 -5.48
N GLY A 107 4.70 9.92 -5.74
CA GLY A 107 5.63 10.40 -6.76
C GLY A 107 5.10 10.25 -8.20
N MET A 108 4.07 9.41 -8.43
CA MET A 108 3.33 9.40 -9.71
C MET A 108 2.50 10.68 -9.87
N LEU A 109 1.86 11.13 -8.80
CA LEU A 109 0.93 12.27 -8.79
C LEU A 109 1.65 13.61 -8.59
N VAL A 110 2.77 13.58 -7.86
CA VAL A 110 3.54 14.74 -7.41
C VAL A 110 5.02 14.49 -7.75
N PRO A 111 5.47 14.82 -8.97
CA PRO A 111 6.82 14.48 -9.44
C PRO A 111 7.97 14.97 -8.55
N ARG A 112 7.80 16.09 -7.85
CA ARG A 112 8.78 16.63 -6.89
C ARG A 112 9.01 15.73 -5.65
N TRP A 113 8.10 14.82 -5.36
CA TRP A 113 8.19 13.92 -4.21
C TRP A 113 8.95 12.62 -4.54
N ARG A 114 9.32 12.42 -5.81
CA ARG A 114 10.20 11.34 -6.26
C ARG A 114 11.53 11.43 -5.50
N GLY A 115 11.99 10.31 -4.95
CA GLY A 115 13.35 10.17 -4.44
C GLY A 115 14.36 9.91 -5.57
N GLU A 116 15.66 9.98 -5.27
CA GLU A 116 16.75 9.75 -6.25
C GLU A 116 16.65 8.40 -6.97
N ALA A 117 16.02 7.40 -6.35
CA ALA A 117 15.84 6.07 -6.92
C ALA A 117 14.35 5.66 -6.95
N TRP A 118 13.48 6.64 -7.25
CA TRP A 118 12.04 6.43 -7.45
C TRP A 118 11.78 5.59 -8.70
N SER A 119 10.83 4.66 -8.58
CA SER A 119 10.26 3.87 -9.67
C SER A 119 8.74 3.89 -9.55
N THR A 120 8.05 3.65 -10.66
CA THR A 120 6.59 3.51 -10.65
C THR A 120 6.20 2.30 -9.78
N PRO A 121 5.27 2.44 -8.81
CA PRO A 121 4.86 1.34 -7.96
C PRO A 121 4.30 0.17 -8.77
N ALA A 122 4.64 -1.04 -8.33
CA ALA A 122 4.25 -2.29 -8.96
C ALA A 122 2.90 -2.81 -8.44
N GLU A 123 1.92 -1.96 -8.08
CA GLU A 123 0.72 -2.40 -7.36
C GLU A 123 -0.62 -1.75 -7.80
N ALA A 124 -1.71 -2.36 -7.33
CA ALA A 124 -3.10 -2.09 -7.69
C ALA A 124 -3.61 -0.68 -7.35
N ALA A 125 -4.67 -0.23 -8.05
CA ALA A 125 -5.27 1.10 -7.88
C ALA A 125 -5.75 1.42 -6.44
N VAL A 126 -6.00 0.40 -5.62
CA VAL A 126 -6.32 0.53 -4.18
C VAL A 126 -5.19 1.24 -3.43
N VAL A 127 -3.93 0.87 -3.71
CA VAL A 127 -2.74 1.47 -3.08
C VAL A 127 -2.61 2.94 -3.44
N VAL A 128 -2.94 3.29 -4.68
CA VAL A 128 -2.96 4.68 -5.15
C VAL A 128 -4.08 5.47 -4.48
N GLY A 129 -5.28 4.88 -4.35
CA GLY A 129 -6.40 5.49 -3.61
C GLY A 129 -6.04 5.79 -2.15
N GLU A 130 -5.41 4.84 -1.47
CA GLU A 130 -4.92 5.01 -0.10
C GLU A 130 -3.81 6.06 -0.01
N ALA A 131 -2.86 6.05 -0.95
CA ALA A 131 -1.81 7.06 -1.04
C ALA A 131 -2.41 8.46 -1.14
N ILE A 132 -3.39 8.64 -2.04
CA ILE A 132 -4.14 9.90 -2.20
C ILE A 132 -4.80 10.28 -0.87
N LEU A 133 -5.55 9.38 -0.24
CA LEU A 133 -6.24 9.64 1.02
C LEU A 133 -5.27 10.15 2.10
N ARG A 134 -4.09 9.52 2.24
CA ARG A 134 -3.07 9.95 3.21
C ARG A 134 -2.44 11.30 2.87
N ALA A 135 -2.24 11.57 1.59
CA ALA A 135 -1.77 12.89 1.16
C ALA A 135 -2.82 13.98 1.44
N LEU A 136 -4.10 13.68 1.25
CA LEU A 136 -5.20 14.59 1.59
C LEU A 136 -5.30 14.81 3.11
N GLU A 137 -5.23 13.76 3.93
CA GLU A 137 -5.19 13.84 5.41
C GLU A 137 -4.03 14.75 5.86
N HIS A 138 -2.84 14.54 5.31
CA HIS A 138 -1.67 15.35 5.63
C HIS A 138 -1.81 16.81 5.20
N LEU A 139 -2.36 17.06 4.00
CA LEU A 139 -2.60 18.41 3.50
C LEU A 139 -3.69 19.15 4.29
N ALA A 140 -4.65 18.42 4.84
CA ALA A 140 -5.73 18.96 5.65
C ALA A 140 -5.25 19.44 7.03
N GLY A 141 -4.36 18.68 7.69
CA GLY A 141 -3.89 19.02 9.03
C GLY A 141 -5.04 19.20 10.03
N SER A 142 -4.90 20.15 10.95
CA SER A 142 -5.97 20.49 11.91
C SER A 142 -7.07 21.38 11.34
N ASP A 143 -6.80 22.05 10.21
CA ASP A 143 -7.65 23.13 9.70
C ASP A 143 -8.65 22.65 8.64
N GLY A 144 -8.48 21.41 8.15
CA GLY A 144 -9.34 20.78 7.15
C GLY A 144 -8.97 21.13 5.70
N LEU A 145 -9.43 20.30 4.77
CA LEU A 145 -9.16 20.43 3.33
C LEU A 145 -10.46 20.40 2.52
N LEU A 146 -10.58 21.31 1.55
CA LEU A 146 -11.52 21.17 0.44
C LEU A 146 -10.77 20.70 -0.81
N VAL A 147 -11.21 19.57 -1.37
CA VAL A 147 -10.76 19.07 -2.67
C VAL A 147 -11.88 19.25 -3.67
N VAL A 148 -11.64 19.96 -4.77
CA VAL A 148 -12.60 20.10 -5.88
C VAL A 148 -12.11 19.31 -7.08
N LEU A 149 -12.85 18.28 -7.48
CA LEU A 149 -12.59 17.52 -8.70
C LEU A 149 -13.71 17.77 -9.71
N ASP A 150 -13.41 18.43 -10.83
CA ASP A 150 -14.42 18.82 -11.83
C ASP A 150 -14.37 17.93 -13.09
N ASP A 151 -15.45 17.93 -13.85
CA ASP A 151 -15.62 17.22 -15.13
C ASP A 151 -15.35 15.70 -15.09
N LEU A 152 -15.64 15.03 -13.97
CA LEU A 152 -15.28 13.61 -13.73
C LEU A 152 -15.98 12.58 -14.63
N HIS A 153 -16.96 13.00 -15.43
CA HIS A 153 -17.54 12.16 -16.49
C HIS A 153 -16.51 11.78 -17.57
N PHE A 154 -15.38 12.50 -17.65
CA PHE A 154 -14.21 12.17 -18.48
C PHE A 154 -13.07 11.48 -17.71
N ALA A 155 -13.28 11.06 -16.46
CA ALA A 155 -12.24 10.37 -15.68
C ALA A 155 -11.81 9.05 -16.32
N ASP A 156 -10.53 8.71 -16.26
CA ASP A 156 -10.00 7.41 -16.66
C ASP A 156 -10.33 6.32 -15.61
N GLU A 157 -10.15 5.04 -15.98
CA GLU A 157 -10.50 3.92 -15.10
C GLU A 157 -9.68 3.89 -13.80
N GLN A 158 -8.43 4.33 -13.82
CA GLN A 158 -7.58 4.36 -12.61
C GLN A 158 -8.00 5.51 -11.66
N THR A 159 -8.39 6.66 -12.21
CA THR A 159 -9.10 7.71 -11.47
C THR A 159 -10.39 7.18 -10.85
N MET A 160 -11.19 6.43 -11.61
CA MET A 160 -12.46 5.86 -11.11
C MET A 160 -12.23 4.90 -9.94
N GLN A 161 -11.24 4.01 -10.06
CA GLN A 161 -10.89 3.05 -9.01
C GLN A 161 -10.37 3.75 -7.74
N SER A 162 -9.43 4.68 -7.89
CA SER A 162 -8.89 5.46 -6.77
C SER A 162 -9.94 6.37 -6.11
N LEU A 163 -10.81 7.00 -6.91
CA LEU A 163 -11.91 7.82 -6.40
C LEU A 163 -12.93 6.98 -5.62
N GLY A 164 -13.28 5.79 -6.11
CA GLY A 164 -14.15 4.86 -5.38
C GLY A 164 -13.56 4.53 -4.00
N PHE A 165 -12.27 4.17 -3.96
CA PHE A 165 -11.58 3.92 -2.69
C PHE A 165 -11.60 5.14 -1.76
N VAL A 166 -11.28 6.32 -2.27
CA VAL A 166 -11.26 7.55 -1.47
C VAL A 166 -12.67 7.87 -0.94
N VAL A 167 -13.71 7.74 -1.76
CA VAL A 167 -15.11 7.96 -1.34
C VAL A 167 -15.49 7.01 -0.21
N ASP A 168 -15.13 5.73 -0.30
CA ASP A 168 -15.47 4.74 0.72
C ASP A 168 -14.80 5.01 2.09
N HIS A 169 -13.68 5.75 2.11
CA HIS A 169 -12.87 5.98 3.32
C HIS A 169 -12.74 7.45 3.75
N ILE A 170 -13.33 8.40 3.01
CA ILE A 170 -13.13 9.84 3.27
C ILE A 170 -13.65 10.28 4.64
N ALA A 171 -14.64 9.58 5.20
CA ALA A 171 -15.28 9.93 6.47
C ALA A 171 -14.28 9.98 7.65
N GLU A 172 -13.17 9.24 7.55
CA GLU A 172 -12.15 9.12 8.60
C GLU A 172 -11.13 10.27 8.62
N VAL A 173 -11.16 11.17 7.63
CA VAL A 173 -10.16 12.24 7.48
C VAL A 173 -10.83 13.62 7.36
N PRO A 174 -10.17 14.73 7.77
CA PRO A 174 -10.75 16.08 7.78
C PRO A 174 -10.85 16.71 6.37
N VAL A 175 -11.54 16.05 5.44
CA VAL A 175 -11.58 16.41 4.01
C VAL A 175 -13.02 16.49 3.51
N LEU A 176 -13.38 17.62 2.90
CA LEU A 176 -14.56 17.72 2.03
C LEU A 176 -14.14 17.48 0.58
N LEU A 177 -14.68 16.43 -0.03
CA LEU A 177 -14.51 16.12 -1.44
C LEU A 177 -15.72 16.61 -2.25
N CYS A 178 -15.50 17.65 -3.06
CA CYS A 178 -16.50 18.26 -3.93
C CYS A 178 -16.32 17.75 -5.37
N LEU A 179 -17.33 17.06 -5.91
CA LEU A 179 -17.29 16.42 -7.23
C LEU A 179 -18.19 17.16 -8.22
N GLY A 180 -17.67 17.49 -9.39
CA GLY A 180 -18.44 18.03 -10.53
C GLY A 180 -18.61 16.99 -11.63
N LEU A 181 -19.86 16.59 -11.91
CA LEU A 181 -20.14 15.55 -12.91
C LEU A 181 -21.46 15.75 -13.64
N ARG A 182 -21.61 14.99 -14.73
CA ARG A 182 -22.83 14.91 -15.52
C ARG A 182 -23.49 13.54 -15.29
N ASP A 183 -24.79 13.45 -15.51
CA ASP A 183 -25.53 12.19 -15.39
C ASP A 183 -25.37 11.31 -16.64
N GLU A 184 -24.12 11.10 -17.07
CA GLU A 184 -23.75 10.34 -18.27
C GLU A 184 -22.38 9.68 -18.09
N GLY A 185 -22.15 8.59 -18.82
CA GLY A 185 -20.86 7.87 -18.84
C GLY A 185 -20.37 7.50 -17.44
N ASN A 186 -19.13 7.88 -17.11
CA ASN A 186 -18.53 7.62 -15.81
C ASN A 186 -19.22 8.35 -14.65
N GLY A 187 -19.95 9.44 -14.92
CA GLY A 187 -20.68 10.17 -13.89
C GLY A 187 -21.72 9.30 -13.17
N VAL A 188 -22.43 8.42 -13.89
CA VAL A 188 -23.40 7.48 -13.30
C VAL A 188 -22.74 6.52 -12.30
N ARG A 189 -21.54 6.04 -12.63
CA ARG A 189 -20.76 5.14 -11.75
C ARG A 189 -20.32 5.87 -10.46
N ILE A 190 -19.89 7.12 -10.58
CA ILE A 190 -19.50 7.95 -9.41
C ILE A 190 -20.70 8.22 -8.53
N ILE A 191 -21.85 8.60 -9.11
CA ILE A 191 -23.10 8.80 -8.37
C ILE A 191 -23.46 7.56 -7.54
N ALA A 192 -23.39 6.38 -8.16
CA ALA A 192 -23.66 5.13 -7.48
C ALA A 192 -22.69 4.87 -6.31
N ALA A 193 -21.40 5.20 -6.45
CA ALA A 193 -20.41 5.09 -5.38
C ALA A 193 -20.70 6.05 -4.23
N VAL A 194 -20.96 7.33 -4.53
CA VAL A 194 -21.32 8.36 -3.53
C VAL A 194 -22.56 7.95 -2.72
N ASN A 195 -23.60 7.47 -3.40
CA ASN A 195 -24.83 7.02 -2.75
C ASN A 195 -24.62 5.77 -1.90
N ARG A 196 -23.79 4.82 -2.36
CA ARG A 196 -23.46 3.60 -1.60
C ARG A 196 -22.72 3.92 -0.30
N ALA A 197 -21.82 4.90 -0.34
CA ALA A 197 -21.09 5.38 0.83
C ALA A 197 -21.94 6.30 1.74
N GLY A 198 -23.21 6.56 1.39
CA GLY A 198 -24.15 7.31 2.23
C GLY A 198 -24.00 8.84 2.14
N PHE A 199 -23.29 9.35 1.14
CA PHE A 199 -23.13 10.79 0.91
C PHE A 199 -24.20 11.36 -0.03
N ALA A 200 -24.33 12.69 -0.03
CA ALA A 200 -25.39 13.39 -0.76
C ALA A 200 -24.98 13.83 -2.17
N GLU A 201 -25.86 13.59 -3.15
CA GLU A 201 -25.83 14.27 -4.46
C GLU A 201 -26.76 15.49 -4.49
N SER A 202 -26.34 16.53 -5.22
CA SER A 202 -27.11 17.75 -5.48
C SER A 202 -27.27 17.92 -6.99
N ARG A 203 -28.47 17.63 -7.49
CA ARG A 203 -28.85 17.79 -8.90
C ARG A 203 -29.22 19.24 -9.18
N LEU A 204 -28.43 19.92 -10.02
CA LEU A 204 -28.64 21.32 -10.37
C LEU A 204 -29.72 21.44 -11.45
N ALA A 205 -30.81 22.15 -11.13
CA ALA A 205 -31.87 22.45 -12.08
C ALA A 205 -31.51 23.68 -12.96
N ARG A 206 -32.11 23.74 -14.15
CA ARG A 206 -32.09 24.97 -14.98
C ARG A 206 -32.71 26.13 -14.20
N LEU A 207 -32.22 27.34 -14.44
CA LEU A 207 -32.77 28.54 -13.82
C LEU A 207 -34.20 28.74 -14.30
N THR A 208 -35.09 29.00 -13.35
CA THR A 208 -36.46 29.41 -13.64
C THR A 208 -36.47 30.82 -14.27
N PRO A 209 -37.52 31.22 -15.00
CA PRO A 209 -37.58 32.57 -15.57
C PRO A 209 -37.34 33.70 -14.56
N PRO A 210 -37.85 33.65 -13.30
CA PRO A 210 -37.51 34.64 -12.28
C PRO A 210 -36.01 34.67 -11.92
N GLN A 211 -35.34 33.52 -11.90
CA GLN A 211 -33.90 33.42 -11.63
C GLN A 211 -33.07 33.91 -12.83
N VAL A 212 -33.53 33.67 -14.07
CA VAL A 212 -32.89 34.26 -15.26
C VAL A 212 -32.99 35.79 -15.21
N MET A 213 -34.17 36.32 -14.86
CA MET A 213 -34.37 37.76 -14.68
C MET A 213 -33.45 38.34 -13.60
N GLU A 214 -33.32 37.67 -12.45
CA GLU A 214 -32.37 38.06 -11.41
C GLU A 214 -30.93 38.07 -11.94
N MET A 215 -30.51 37.04 -12.67
CA MET A 215 -29.17 36.96 -13.25
C MET A 215 -28.91 38.08 -14.26
N VAL A 216 -29.89 38.42 -15.10
CA VAL A 216 -29.81 39.54 -16.06
C VAL A 216 -29.66 40.87 -15.33
N ASP A 217 -30.45 41.11 -14.29
CA ASP A 217 -30.38 42.34 -13.47
C ASP A 217 -28.99 42.52 -12.85
N ARG A 218 -28.46 41.44 -12.23
CA ARG A 218 -27.14 41.42 -11.60
C ARG A 218 -25.98 41.63 -12.58
N CYS A 219 -26.13 41.21 -13.84
CA CYS A 219 -25.16 41.42 -14.89
C CYS A 219 -25.21 42.84 -15.50
N SER A 220 -26.31 43.56 -15.36
CA SER A 220 -26.62 44.77 -16.15
C SER A 220 -26.38 46.09 -15.39
N THR A 221 -25.71 46.07 -14.22
CA THR A 221 -25.57 47.20 -13.28
C THR A 221 -24.70 48.39 -13.75
N GLY A 222 -24.58 48.65 -15.07
CA GLY A 222 -23.71 49.69 -15.63
C GLY A 222 -24.23 50.46 -16.86
N GLY A 223 -25.45 50.21 -17.34
CA GLY A 223 -26.00 50.99 -18.46
C GLY A 223 -27.28 50.38 -19.02
N ASN A 224 -28.28 51.24 -19.21
CA ASN A 224 -29.64 50.95 -19.66
C ASN A 224 -29.68 50.33 -21.07
N LYS A 225 -29.32 49.04 -21.20
CA LYS A 225 -29.65 48.25 -22.38
C LYS A 225 -31.10 47.82 -22.24
N LEU A 226 -31.94 48.17 -23.21
CA LEU A 226 -33.24 47.51 -23.41
C LEU A 226 -32.95 46.05 -23.75
N VAL A 227 -32.91 45.21 -22.72
CA VAL A 227 -32.71 43.77 -22.85
C VAL A 227 -34.09 43.13 -22.76
N ASP A 228 -34.49 42.44 -23.83
CA ASP A 228 -35.67 41.57 -23.82
C ASP A 228 -35.40 40.34 -22.95
N ILE A 229 -35.92 40.36 -21.72
CA ILE A 229 -35.70 39.33 -20.70
C ILE A 229 -36.49 38.05 -21.05
N GLU A 230 -37.67 38.18 -21.65
CA GLU A 230 -38.47 37.03 -22.08
C GLU A 230 -37.74 36.26 -23.19
N SER A 231 -37.21 36.96 -24.19
CA SER A 231 -36.36 36.35 -25.22
C SER A 231 -35.12 35.68 -24.63
N ILE A 232 -34.42 36.30 -23.67
CA ILE A 232 -33.25 35.66 -23.03
C ILE A 232 -33.65 34.41 -22.24
N ALA A 233 -34.76 34.44 -21.51
CA ALA A 233 -35.24 33.29 -20.76
C ALA A 233 -35.62 32.12 -21.68
N GLU A 234 -36.26 32.40 -22.83
CA GLU A 234 -36.56 31.40 -23.85
C GLU A 234 -35.30 30.87 -24.55
N ASP A 235 -34.43 31.76 -25.05
CA ASP A 235 -33.25 31.40 -25.86
C ASP A 235 -32.14 30.74 -25.02
N SER A 236 -32.03 31.09 -23.74
CA SER A 236 -31.10 30.42 -22.81
C SER A 236 -31.64 29.08 -22.30
N GLU A 237 -32.94 28.82 -22.47
CA GLU A 237 -33.66 27.71 -21.85
C GLU A 237 -33.31 27.53 -20.34
N GLY A 238 -32.98 28.61 -19.63
CA GLY A 238 -32.57 28.60 -18.22
C GLY A 238 -31.13 28.15 -17.93
N LEU A 239 -30.25 28.03 -18.93
CA LEU A 239 -28.83 27.72 -18.72
C LEU A 239 -28.02 28.98 -18.37
N PRO A 240 -27.40 29.07 -17.18
CA PRO A 240 -26.66 30.27 -16.76
C PRO A 240 -25.59 30.74 -17.76
N LEU A 241 -24.84 29.80 -18.34
CA LEU A 241 -23.81 30.13 -19.33
C LEU A 241 -24.42 30.81 -20.58
N LEU A 242 -25.57 30.34 -21.05
CA LEU A 242 -26.26 30.94 -22.20
C LEU A 242 -26.77 32.34 -21.88
N VAL A 243 -27.23 32.57 -20.65
CA VAL A 243 -27.62 33.92 -20.20
C VAL A 243 -26.42 34.88 -20.26
N GLU A 244 -25.25 34.48 -19.77
CA GLU A 244 -24.02 35.30 -19.84
C GLU A 244 -23.59 35.59 -21.29
N ASP A 245 -23.64 34.58 -22.16
CA ASP A 245 -23.25 34.72 -23.56
C ASP A 245 -24.24 35.60 -24.35
N LEU A 246 -25.56 35.44 -24.16
CA LEU A 246 -26.58 36.26 -24.82
C LEU A 246 -26.49 37.74 -24.41
N LEU A 247 -26.11 38.03 -23.16
CA LEU A 247 -25.88 39.40 -22.70
C LEU A 247 -24.63 40.04 -23.31
N SER A 248 -23.66 39.23 -23.75
CA SER A 248 -22.40 39.74 -24.33
C SER A 248 -22.53 40.25 -25.77
N VAL A 249 -23.67 40.00 -26.45
CA VAL A 249 -23.95 40.42 -27.83
C VAL A 249 -24.74 41.74 -27.86
N ASP A 250 -24.19 42.77 -28.53
CA ASP A 250 -24.69 44.16 -28.47
C ASP A 250 -25.96 44.47 -29.31
N ALA A 251 -26.33 43.64 -30.30
CA ALA A 251 -27.42 43.96 -31.24
C ALA A 251 -28.64 43.02 -31.09
N PRO A 252 -29.84 43.51 -30.69
CA PRO A 252 -31.06 42.71 -30.49
C PRO A 252 -31.53 41.89 -31.71
N GLY A 253 -31.19 42.32 -32.93
CA GLY A 253 -31.55 41.62 -34.18
C GLY A 253 -30.49 40.65 -34.72
N GLN A 254 -29.33 40.54 -34.08
CA GLN A 254 -28.25 39.60 -34.45
C GLN A 254 -27.98 38.57 -33.34
N ARG A 255 -28.82 38.51 -32.30
CA ARG A 255 -28.65 37.56 -31.19
C ARG A 255 -28.83 36.14 -31.70
N PRO A 256 -27.79 35.30 -31.63
CA PRO A 256 -27.92 33.91 -32.05
C PRO A 256 -28.81 33.17 -31.04
N ARG A 257 -29.78 32.40 -31.53
CA ARG A 257 -30.78 31.70 -30.69
C ARG A 257 -30.18 30.56 -29.85
N ARG A 258 -28.95 30.12 -30.16
CA ARG A 258 -28.22 29.04 -29.47
C ARG A 258 -26.73 29.37 -29.37
N PHE A 259 -26.04 28.91 -28.33
CA PHE A 259 -24.58 29.09 -28.16
C PHE A 259 -23.76 28.59 -29.35
N ALA A 260 -24.18 27.48 -29.97
CA ALA A 260 -23.50 26.97 -31.16
C ALA A 260 -23.49 28.01 -32.29
N ASP A 261 -24.51 28.84 -32.41
CA ASP A 261 -24.62 29.87 -33.44
C ASP A 261 -23.71 31.08 -33.13
N VAL A 262 -23.48 31.39 -31.84
CA VAL A 262 -22.47 32.38 -31.41
C VAL A 262 -21.08 31.93 -31.83
N VAL A 263 -20.71 30.69 -31.51
CA VAL A 263 -19.40 30.12 -31.87
C VAL A 263 -19.22 30.07 -33.38
N ARG A 264 -20.26 29.68 -34.13
CA ARG A 264 -20.25 29.70 -35.60
C ARG A 264 -20.03 31.10 -36.16
N ALA A 265 -20.69 32.12 -35.60
CA ALA A 265 -20.51 33.50 -36.04
C ALA A 265 -19.05 33.97 -35.86
N HIS A 266 -18.46 33.71 -34.69
CA HIS A 266 -17.04 34.02 -34.45
C HIS A 266 -16.09 33.27 -35.37
N LEU A 267 -16.34 31.98 -35.64
CA LEU A 267 -15.53 31.21 -36.58
C LEU A 267 -15.70 31.73 -38.02
N GLN A 268 -16.90 32.14 -38.42
CA GLN A 268 -17.17 32.68 -39.76
C GLN A 268 -16.56 34.07 -39.99
N ALA A 269 -16.37 34.86 -38.94
CA ALA A 269 -15.69 36.16 -39.00
C ALA A 269 -14.21 36.05 -39.39
N LEU A 270 -13.57 34.90 -39.13
CA LEU A 270 -12.20 34.64 -39.57
C LEU A 270 -12.15 34.32 -41.08
N PRO A 271 -11.14 34.81 -41.82
CA PRO A 271 -10.81 34.30 -43.16
C PRO A 271 -10.56 32.78 -43.16
N ILE A 272 -10.86 32.11 -44.28
CA ILE A 272 -10.82 30.64 -44.42
C ILE A 272 -9.47 30.04 -43.99
N GLU A 273 -8.36 30.70 -44.32
CA GLU A 273 -7.00 30.27 -43.98
C GLU A 273 -6.77 30.21 -42.46
N HIS A 274 -7.30 31.17 -41.71
CA HIS A 274 -7.19 31.19 -40.24
C HIS A 274 -8.19 30.26 -39.55
N ARG A 275 -9.33 29.94 -40.19
CA ARG A 275 -10.31 28.97 -39.65
C ARG A 275 -9.69 27.59 -39.50
N GLN A 276 -8.84 27.18 -40.44
CA GLN A 276 -8.18 25.87 -40.38
C GLN A 276 -7.29 25.73 -39.14
N VAL A 277 -6.66 26.81 -38.68
CA VAL A 277 -5.86 26.81 -37.43
C VAL A 277 -6.74 26.57 -36.22
N VAL A 278 -7.88 27.26 -36.12
CA VAL A 278 -8.84 27.08 -35.02
C VAL A 278 -9.47 25.68 -35.05
N GLN A 279 -9.76 25.16 -36.25
CA GLN A 279 -10.29 23.81 -36.44
C GLN A 279 -9.25 22.74 -36.05
N ALA A 280 -7.99 22.89 -36.45
CA ALA A 280 -6.90 22.01 -36.05
C ALA A 280 -6.71 22.01 -34.54
N ALA A 281 -6.76 23.19 -33.91
CA ALA A 281 -6.73 23.34 -32.46
C ALA A 281 -7.90 22.64 -31.77
N ALA A 282 -9.10 22.68 -32.36
CA ALA A 282 -10.27 22.01 -31.81
C ALA A 282 -10.11 20.47 -31.81
N VAL A 283 -9.42 19.93 -32.82
CA VAL A 283 -9.06 18.51 -32.91
C VAL A 283 -7.91 18.17 -31.96
N PHE A 284 -6.90 19.05 -31.82
CA PHE A 284 -5.73 18.82 -30.98
C PHE A 284 -6.07 18.72 -29.49
N GLY A 285 -6.82 19.68 -28.93
CA GLY A 285 -7.11 19.68 -27.50
C GLY A 285 -7.46 21.04 -26.89
N GLU A 286 -7.49 21.10 -25.56
CA GLU A 286 -7.72 22.29 -24.74
C GLU A 286 -6.44 23.09 -24.55
N ARG A 287 -5.30 22.42 -24.38
CA ARG A 287 -3.99 23.06 -24.22
C ARG A 287 -3.21 22.92 -25.51
N ILE A 288 -3.14 24.02 -26.25
CA ILE A 288 -2.69 24.03 -27.63
C ILE A 288 -1.26 24.55 -27.68
N ASP A 289 -0.34 23.66 -28.08
CA ASP A 289 0.98 24.07 -28.57
C ASP A 289 0.81 24.56 -30.01
N TRP A 290 0.92 25.88 -30.19
CA TRP A 290 0.67 26.48 -31.49
C TRP A 290 1.76 26.10 -32.50
N GLN A 291 3.00 25.84 -32.08
CA GLN A 291 4.09 25.45 -32.99
C GLN A 291 3.80 24.10 -33.63
N LEU A 292 3.22 23.18 -32.85
CA LEU A 292 2.76 21.87 -33.30
C LEU A 292 1.63 21.98 -34.35
N ILE A 293 0.68 22.89 -34.16
CA ILE A 293 -0.37 23.16 -35.15
C ILE A 293 0.23 23.75 -36.44
N ALA A 294 1.19 24.65 -36.31
CA ALA A 294 1.84 25.26 -37.46
C ALA A 294 2.64 24.25 -38.28
N ASP A 295 3.38 23.34 -37.64
CA ASP A 295 4.07 22.24 -38.33
C ASP A 295 3.05 21.29 -38.99
N ALA A 296 1.99 20.91 -38.29
CA ALA A 296 0.94 20.04 -38.83
C ALA A 296 0.25 20.63 -40.07
N LEU A 297 0.01 21.94 -40.07
CA LEU A 297 -0.60 22.66 -41.19
C LEU A 297 0.43 23.19 -42.22
N SER A 298 1.73 22.97 -41.99
CA SER A 298 2.82 23.50 -42.83
C SER A 298 2.76 25.02 -43.04
N LEU A 299 2.44 25.76 -41.97
CA LEU A 299 2.34 27.23 -42.00
C LEU A 299 3.69 27.88 -41.70
N ASP A 300 3.97 29.01 -42.35
CA ASP A 300 5.08 29.86 -41.93
C ASP A 300 4.78 30.57 -40.60
N GLY A 301 5.83 31.02 -39.90
CA GLY A 301 5.70 31.63 -38.58
C GLY A 301 4.91 32.94 -38.58
N GLY A 302 4.87 33.68 -39.70
CA GLY A 302 4.11 34.92 -39.83
C GLY A 302 2.61 34.66 -39.90
N MET A 303 2.19 33.77 -40.79
CA MET A 303 0.80 33.38 -40.99
C MET A 303 0.20 32.76 -39.73
N ALA A 304 0.97 31.94 -39.03
CA ALA A 304 0.49 31.29 -37.83
C ALA A 304 0.39 32.24 -36.63
N SER A 305 1.34 33.18 -36.47
CA SER A 305 1.22 34.26 -35.49
C SER A 305 0.01 35.17 -35.76
N GLU A 306 -0.27 35.49 -37.03
CA GLU A 306 -1.43 36.28 -37.41
C GLU A 306 -2.74 35.55 -37.13
N SER A 307 -2.81 34.25 -37.44
CA SER A 307 -3.96 33.39 -37.16
C SER A 307 -4.27 33.35 -35.67
N LEU A 308 -3.25 33.25 -34.83
CA LEU A 308 -3.37 33.26 -33.37
C LEU A 308 -3.93 34.60 -32.86
N ALA A 309 -3.34 35.71 -33.31
CA ALA A 309 -3.77 37.05 -32.93
C ALA A 309 -5.24 37.33 -33.29
N ARG A 310 -5.66 36.91 -34.50
CA ARG A 310 -7.05 37.06 -34.96
C ARG A 310 -8.02 36.18 -34.16
N ALA A 311 -7.68 34.93 -33.89
CA ALA A 311 -8.53 34.03 -33.11
C ALA A 311 -8.68 34.46 -31.63
N ILE A 312 -7.64 35.07 -31.05
CA ILE A 312 -7.73 35.74 -29.74
C ILE A 312 -8.61 36.99 -29.83
N GLY A 313 -8.46 37.80 -30.89
CA GLY A 313 -9.27 39.01 -31.14
C GLY A 313 -10.76 38.72 -31.26
N GLU A 314 -11.12 37.61 -31.91
CA GLU A 314 -12.50 37.10 -32.02
C GLU A 314 -12.99 36.40 -30.74
N GLY A 315 -12.15 36.30 -29.71
CA GLY A 315 -12.53 35.71 -28.42
C GLY A 315 -12.69 34.20 -28.44
N LEU A 316 -12.13 33.50 -29.43
CA LEU A 316 -12.12 32.03 -29.50
C LEU A 316 -11.05 31.44 -28.58
N PHE A 317 -9.89 32.09 -28.51
CA PHE A 317 -8.76 31.70 -27.66
C PHE A 317 -8.45 32.72 -26.56
N VAL A 318 -7.78 32.22 -25.51
CA VAL A 318 -7.17 33.02 -24.45
C VAL A 318 -5.72 32.55 -24.28
N PRO A 319 -4.74 33.48 -24.22
CA PRO A 319 -3.34 33.12 -23.99
C PRO A 319 -3.13 32.52 -22.59
N GLU A 320 -2.26 31.52 -22.50
CA GLU A 320 -1.87 30.82 -21.27
C GLU A 320 -0.37 30.47 -21.29
N GLY A 321 0.47 31.45 -20.93
CA GLY A 321 1.92 31.33 -21.05
C GLY A 321 2.35 31.18 -22.52
N GLU A 322 3.14 30.16 -22.82
CA GLU A 322 3.57 29.80 -24.19
C GLU A 322 2.48 29.04 -24.99
N HIS A 323 1.34 28.73 -24.36
CA HIS A 323 0.24 27.97 -24.96
C HIS A 323 -0.98 28.86 -25.17
N VAL A 324 -1.95 28.38 -25.94
CA VAL A 324 -3.30 28.94 -25.96
C VAL A 324 -4.32 27.91 -25.56
N ARG A 325 -5.47 28.39 -25.06
CA ARG A 325 -6.62 27.55 -24.77
C ARG A 325 -7.90 28.17 -25.30
N PHE A 326 -8.89 27.34 -25.59
CA PHE A 326 -10.23 27.84 -25.88
C PHE A 326 -10.77 28.66 -24.72
N ARG A 327 -11.46 29.75 -25.04
CA ARG A 327 -12.10 30.59 -24.02
C ARG A 327 -13.06 29.79 -23.15
N HIS A 328 -13.80 28.88 -23.79
CA HIS A 328 -14.72 27.94 -23.16
C HIS A 328 -14.56 26.54 -23.76
N ALA A 329 -14.63 25.49 -22.93
CA ALA A 329 -14.57 24.09 -23.41
C ALA A 329 -15.68 23.78 -24.43
N LEU A 330 -16.88 24.38 -24.26
CA LEU A 330 -17.98 24.25 -25.20
C LEU A 330 -17.69 24.86 -26.58
N THR A 331 -16.86 25.91 -26.67
CA THR A 331 -16.43 26.50 -27.95
C THR A 331 -15.70 25.46 -28.80
N ARG A 332 -14.76 24.73 -28.18
CA ARG A 332 -14.09 23.60 -28.82
C ARG A 332 -15.09 22.55 -29.26
N SER A 333 -16.00 22.14 -28.38
CA SER A 333 -16.99 21.10 -28.67
C SER A 333 -17.87 21.46 -29.87
N VAL A 334 -18.31 22.71 -30.00
CA VAL A 334 -19.09 23.17 -31.16
C VAL A 334 -18.25 23.12 -32.43
N ILE A 335 -17.02 23.65 -32.41
CA ILE A 335 -16.14 23.68 -33.59
C ILE A 335 -15.80 22.25 -34.04
N ALA A 336 -15.50 21.36 -33.09
CA ALA A 336 -15.21 19.95 -33.37
C ALA A 336 -16.44 19.18 -33.90
N ALA A 337 -17.65 19.52 -33.44
CA ALA A 337 -18.90 18.92 -33.90
C ALA A 337 -19.33 19.41 -35.30
N ASP A 338 -19.00 20.66 -35.66
CA ASP A 338 -19.29 21.23 -36.98
C ASP A 338 -18.30 20.74 -38.06
N LEU A 339 -17.18 20.14 -37.67
CA LEU A 339 -16.26 19.50 -38.62
C LEU A 339 -16.89 18.24 -39.22
N VAL A 340 -16.92 18.19 -40.55
CA VAL A 340 -17.28 16.95 -41.25
C VAL A 340 -16.25 15.85 -40.90
N PRO A 341 -16.67 14.57 -40.74
CA PRO A 341 -15.79 13.50 -40.27
C PRO A 341 -14.49 13.36 -41.06
N ILE A 342 -14.54 13.51 -42.39
CA ILE A 342 -13.36 13.46 -43.26
C ILE A 342 -12.35 14.55 -42.91
N LYS A 343 -12.81 15.78 -42.67
CA LYS A 343 -11.91 16.90 -42.36
C LYS A 343 -11.29 16.77 -40.97
N ARG A 344 -12.08 16.27 -40.02
CA ARG A 344 -11.60 15.95 -38.67
C ARG A 344 -10.50 14.89 -38.71
N ALA A 345 -10.68 13.83 -39.50
CA ALA A 345 -9.67 12.80 -39.69
C ALA A 345 -8.39 13.30 -40.40
N GLU A 346 -8.51 14.15 -41.42
CA GLU A 346 -7.36 14.78 -42.09
C GLU A 346 -6.51 15.61 -41.12
N LEU A 347 -7.17 16.45 -40.32
CA LEU A 347 -6.50 17.28 -39.31
C LEU A 347 -5.83 16.42 -38.24
N ALA A 348 -6.54 15.40 -37.74
CA ALA A 348 -5.99 14.48 -36.75
C ALA A 348 -4.73 13.77 -37.27
N LEU A 349 -4.73 13.31 -38.53
CA LEU A 349 -3.56 12.69 -39.15
C LEU A 349 -2.38 13.65 -39.28
N ALA A 350 -2.64 14.90 -39.69
CA ALA A 350 -1.60 15.93 -39.80
C ALA A 350 -0.96 16.23 -38.44
N LEU A 351 -1.80 16.37 -37.40
CA LEU A 351 -1.37 16.60 -36.02
C LEU A 351 -0.56 15.40 -35.48
N ALA A 352 -1.03 14.17 -35.68
CA ALA A 352 -0.32 12.96 -35.27
C ALA A 352 1.09 12.90 -35.88
N ASN A 353 1.23 13.25 -37.15
CA ASN A 353 2.53 13.27 -37.83
C ASN A 353 3.47 14.36 -37.29
N ALA A 354 2.95 15.53 -36.95
CA ALA A 354 3.73 16.61 -36.33
C ALA A 354 4.21 16.21 -34.92
N VAL A 355 3.33 15.61 -34.11
CA VAL A 355 3.71 15.07 -32.78
C VAL A 355 4.81 14.02 -32.92
N ARG A 356 4.72 13.10 -33.88
CA ARG A 356 5.75 12.06 -34.10
C ARG A 356 7.13 12.58 -34.50
N ARG A 357 7.22 13.77 -35.09
CA ARG A 357 8.51 14.39 -35.47
C ARG A 357 9.23 15.00 -34.27
N THR A 358 8.50 15.24 -33.19
CA THR A 358 9.02 15.89 -31.99
C THR A 358 9.04 14.88 -30.84
N PRO A 359 10.19 14.52 -30.26
CA PRO A 359 10.22 13.58 -29.14
C PRO A 359 9.54 14.20 -27.91
N VAL A 360 8.32 13.76 -27.59
CA VAL A 360 7.53 14.24 -26.43
C VAL A 360 7.41 13.22 -25.28
N GLY A 361 8.18 12.14 -25.33
CA GLY A 361 8.15 11.08 -24.32
C GLY A 361 6.83 10.28 -24.33
N PHE A 362 6.56 9.56 -23.23
CA PHE A 362 5.42 8.65 -23.12
C PHE A 362 4.06 9.34 -23.36
N GLU A 363 3.83 10.54 -22.80
CA GLU A 363 2.60 11.31 -23.02
C GLU A 363 2.39 11.67 -24.50
N GLY A 364 3.47 11.96 -25.23
CA GLY A 364 3.43 12.23 -26.66
C GLY A 364 3.04 11.02 -27.51
N ASP A 365 3.49 9.82 -27.13
CA ASP A 365 3.10 8.58 -27.79
C ASP A 365 1.60 8.30 -27.60
N LEU A 366 1.08 8.56 -26.40
CA LEU A 366 -0.35 8.41 -26.10
C LEU A 366 -1.21 9.39 -26.91
N LEU A 367 -0.81 10.67 -26.95
CA LEU A 367 -1.46 11.69 -27.76
C LEU A 367 -1.44 11.34 -29.26
N THR A 368 -0.30 10.86 -29.75
CA THR A 368 -0.16 10.40 -31.14
C THR A 368 -1.17 9.30 -31.44
N ALA A 369 -1.30 8.31 -30.55
CA ALA A 369 -2.24 7.22 -30.73
C ALA A 369 -3.70 7.70 -30.76
N ASP A 370 -4.09 8.64 -29.90
CA ASP A 370 -5.45 9.21 -29.91
C ASP A 370 -5.76 9.93 -31.22
N LEU A 371 -4.83 10.76 -31.70
CA LEU A 371 -4.97 11.45 -32.98
C LEU A 371 -5.03 10.46 -34.16
N LEU A 372 -4.30 9.34 -34.09
CA LEU A 372 -4.38 8.28 -35.09
C LEU A 372 -5.72 7.53 -35.06
N VAL A 373 -6.27 7.24 -33.87
CA VAL A 373 -7.62 6.67 -33.74
C VAL A 373 -8.66 7.60 -34.35
N GLU A 374 -8.56 8.89 -34.04
CA GLU A 374 -9.42 9.95 -34.60
C GLU A 374 -9.29 10.06 -36.13
N ALA A 375 -8.09 9.83 -36.66
CA ALA A 375 -7.82 9.74 -38.10
C ALA A 375 -8.29 8.42 -38.75
N GLY A 376 -8.89 7.49 -37.99
CA GLY A 376 -9.28 6.17 -38.47
C GLY A 376 -8.10 5.20 -38.71
N GLN A 377 -6.92 5.52 -38.18
CA GLN A 377 -5.68 4.74 -38.30
C GLN A 377 -5.46 3.84 -37.07
N ALA A 378 -6.47 3.06 -36.68
CA ALA A 378 -6.45 2.24 -35.46
C ALA A 378 -5.26 1.26 -35.40
N ALA A 379 -4.85 0.70 -36.54
CA ALA A 379 -3.69 -0.19 -36.61
C ALA A 379 -2.38 0.53 -36.25
N VAL A 380 -2.13 1.69 -36.86
CA VAL A 380 -0.94 2.49 -36.56
C VAL A 380 -0.97 3.00 -35.12
N ALA A 381 -2.14 3.37 -34.60
CA ALA A 381 -2.30 3.76 -33.20
C ALA A 381 -1.93 2.62 -32.23
N SER A 382 -2.39 1.40 -32.52
CA SER A 382 -2.04 0.20 -31.75
C SER A 382 -0.53 -0.05 -31.75
N ASP A 383 0.14 0.10 -32.90
CA ASP A 383 1.59 -0.10 -33.02
C ASP A 383 2.38 0.95 -32.23
N VAL A 384 1.95 2.21 -32.26
CA VAL A 384 2.56 3.30 -31.46
C VAL A 384 2.46 2.99 -29.97
N LEU A 385 1.29 2.55 -29.50
CA LEU A 385 1.06 2.19 -28.10
C LEU A 385 1.85 0.95 -27.68
N ALA A 386 1.93 -0.07 -28.55
CA ALA A 386 2.73 -1.26 -28.28
C ALA A 386 4.21 -0.89 -28.09
N ALA A 387 4.77 -0.08 -29.00
CA ALA A 387 6.15 0.38 -28.95
C ALA A 387 6.41 1.30 -27.74
N ALA A 388 5.43 2.14 -27.36
CA ALA A 388 5.51 2.94 -26.15
C ALA A 388 5.57 2.06 -24.89
N GLY A 389 4.75 1.01 -24.85
CA GLY A 389 4.74 0.05 -23.75
C GLY A 389 6.05 -0.74 -23.62
N GLU A 390 6.68 -1.09 -24.74
CA GLU A 390 8.02 -1.73 -24.77
C GLU A 390 9.11 -0.80 -24.24
N ARG A 391 9.10 0.48 -24.66
CA ARG A 391 10.06 1.48 -24.16
C ARG A 391 9.90 1.72 -22.66
N ALA A 392 8.65 1.82 -22.18
CA ALA A 392 8.34 1.97 -20.77
C ALA A 392 8.84 0.77 -19.95
N GLU A 393 8.61 -0.47 -20.41
CA GLU A 393 9.15 -1.67 -19.75
C GLU A 393 10.68 -1.65 -19.71
N ALA A 394 11.34 -1.28 -20.81
CA ALA A 394 12.80 -1.18 -20.87
C ALA A 394 13.38 -0.10 -19.91
N ALA A 395 12.60 0.94 -19.63
CA ALA A 395 12.93 1.97 -18.64
C ALA A 395 12.60 1.56 -17.19
N GLY A 396 11.98 0.40 -16.97
CA GLY A 396 11.50 -0.05 -15.66
C GLY A 396 10.16 0.57 -15.23
N GLU A 397 9.47 1.26 -16.13
CA GLU A 397 8.18 1.93 -15.93
C GLU A 397 7.02 0.95 -16.21
N LEU A 398 6.93 -0.11 -15.40
CA LEU A 398 6.01 -1.22 -15.66
C LEU A 398 4.53 -0.83 -15.68
N ALA A 399 4.09 0.14 -14.88
CA ALA A 399 2.70 0.59 -14.92
C ALA A 399 2.37 1.34 -16.22
N ASP A 400 3.27 2.20 -16.70
CA ASP A 400 3.12 2.90 -17.99
C ASP A 400 3.12 1.90 -19.15
N SER A 401 3.97 0.87 -19.05
CA SER A 401 3.93 -0.26 -19.96
C SER A 401 2.56 -0.95 -19.99
N ALA A 402 1.99 -1.24 -18.83
CA ALA A 402 0.69 -1.88 -18.71
C ALA A 402 -0.45 -1.01 -19.26
N VAL A 403 -0.40 0.31 -19.05
CA VAL A 403 -1.37 1.27 -19.61
C VAL A 403 -1.33 1.26 -21.14
N ALA A 404 -0.13 1.41 -21.71
CA ALA A 404 0.04 1.47 -23.16
C ALA A 404 -0.35 0.15 -23.84
N ARG A 405 0.10 -1.00 -23.28
CA ARG A 405 -0.27 -2.34 -23.78
C ARG A 405 -1.76 -2.63 -23.61
N GLY A 406 -2.37 -2.20 -22.50
CA GLY A 406 -3.81 -2.27 -22.30
C GLY A 406 -4.61 -1.53 -23.38
N ARG A 407 -4.17 -0.34 -23.76
CA ARG A 407 -4.80 0.43 -24.84
C ARG A 407 -4.55 -0.19 -26.21
N ALA A 408 -3.32 -0.61 -26.50
CA ALA A 408 -2.97 -1.30 -27.74
C ALA A 408 -3.81 -2.57 -27.91
N PHE A 409 -3.91 -3.40 -26.87
CA PHE A 409 -4.72 -4.61 -26.86
C PHE A 409 -6.20 -4.31 -27.12
N ARG A 410 -6.80 -3.34 -26.42
CA ARG A 410 -8.20 -2.96 -26.64
C ARG A 410 -8.46 -2.49 -28.07
N LEU A 411 -7.60 -1.62 -28.61
CA LEU A 411 -7.72 -1.17 -30.00
C LEU A 411 -7.59 -2.33 -31.00
N ALA A 412 -6.58 -3.18 -30.82
CA ALA A 412 -6.39 -4.35 -31.67
C ALA A 412 -7.57 -5.32 -31.59
N ARG A 413 -8.13 -5.51 -30.39
CA ARG A 413 -9.27 -6.38 -30.15
C ARG A 413 -10.55 -5.83 -30.80
N ASP A 414 -10.87 -4.57 -30.54
CA ASP A 414 -12.13 -3.96 -30.97
C ASP A 414 -12.19 -3.78 -32.49
N HIS A 415 -11.03 -3.66 -33.15
CA HIS A 415 -10.90 -3.57 -34.61
C HIS A 415 -10.49 -4.89 -35.30
N ASN A 416 -10.44 -6.02 -34.58
CA ASN A 416 -10.00 -7.33 -35.10
C ASN A 416 -8.64 -7.30 -35.84
N LEU A 417 -7.67 -6.56 -35.30
CA LEU A 417 -6.34 -6.43 -35.89
C LEU A 417 -5.50 -7.70 -35.66
N PRO A 418 -4.63 -8.06 -36.63
CA PRO A 418 -3.61 -9.08 -36.40
C PRO A 418 -2.69 -8.65 -35.24
N GLY A 419 -2.25 -9.60 -34.42
CA GLY A 419 -1.41 -9.29 -33.26
C GLY A 419 -2.17 -9.05 -31.94
N SER A 420 -3.51 -9.01 -31.95
CA SER A 420 -4.31 -8.78 -30.72
C SER A 420 -4.01 -9.81 -29.61
N LEU A 421 -3.84 -11.08 -29.95
CA LEU A 421 -3.48 -12.12 -28.97
C LEU A 421 -2.08 -11.90 -28.38
N GLN A 422 -1.10 -11.51 -29.20
CA GLN A 422 0.26 -11.19 -28.74
C GLN A 422 0.27 -9.99 -27.78
N LEU A 423 -0.49 -8.93 -28.10
CA LEU A 423 -0.62 -7.75 -27.24
C LEU A 423 -1.31 -8.09 -25.91
N GLY A 424 -2.37 -8.90 -25.95
CA GLY A 424 -3.04 -9.38 -24.75
C GLY A 424 -2.12 -10.22 -23.87
N THR A 425 -1.35 -11.14 -24.46
CA THR A 425 -0.39 -11.99 -23.74
C THR A 425 0.73 -11.17 -23.11
N SER A 426 1.24 -10.17 -23.85
CA SER A 426 2.21 -9.20 -23.33
C SER A 426 1.65 -8.40 -22.14
N LEU A 427 0.37 -8.01 -22.18
CA LEU A 427 -0.30 -7.35 -21.06
C LEU A 427 -0.41 -8.27 -19.83
N VAL A 428 -0.83 -9.53 -20.00
CA VAL A 428 -0.88 -10.53 -18.91
C VAL A 428 0.50 -10.65 -18.23
N ARG A 429 1.57 -10.69 -19.02
CA ARG A 429 2.95 -10.76 -18.50
C ARG A 429 3.30 -9.57 -17.62
N VAL A 430 3.00 -8.36 -18.07
CA VAL A 430 3.24 -7.14 -17.27
C VAL A 430 2.36 -7.12 -16.03
N ASP A 431 1.09 -7.50 -16.15
CA ASP A 431 0.13 -7.51 -15.04
C ASP A 431 0.60 -8.40 -13.90
N LEU A 432 1.19 -9.57 -14.21
CA LEU A 432 1.82 -10.42 -13.20
C LEU A 432 3.03 -9.76 -12.55
N GLN A 433 3.87 -9.04 -13.32
CA GLN A 433 5.03 -8.32 -12.77
C GLN A 433 4.64 -7.17 -11.85
N ILE A 434 3.48 -6.52 -12.09
CA ILE A 434 2.93 -5.45 -11.24
C ILE A 434 1.83 -5.95 -10.29
N GLY A 435 1.82 -7.24 -9.97
CA GLY A 435 0.96 -7.81 -8.92
C GLY A 435 -0.55 -7.76 -9.20
N ARG A 436 -0.99 -7.44 -10.42
CA ARG A 436 -2.39 -7.53 -10.87
C ARG A 436 -2.77 -8.96 -11.21
N ILE A 437 -2.52 -9.88 -10.28
CA ILE A 437 -2.61 -11.33 -10.51
C ILE A 437 -4.03 -11.76 -10.91
N ALA A 438 -5.05 -11.24 -10.22
CA ALA A 438 -6.45 -11.57 -10.54
C ALA A 438 -6.85 -11.10 -11.96
N ASP A 439 -6.47 -9.88 -12.34
CA ASP A 439 -6.74 -9.34 -13.68
C ASP A 439 -6.02 -10.15 -14.76
N ALA A 440 -4.76 -10.53 -14.50
CA ALA A 440 -3.97 -11.39 -15.37
C ALA A 440 -4.60 -12.77 -15.57
N VAL A 441 -5.16 -13.38 -14.51
CA VAL A 441 -5.88 -14.66 -14.58
C VAL A 441 -7.14 -14.54 -15.43
N VAL A 442 -7.94 -13.49 -15.22
CA VAL A 442 -9.17 -13.26 -15.99
C VAL A 442 -8.84 -13.06 -17.48
N LEU A 443 -7.91 -12.15 -17.78
CA LEU A 443 -7.51 -11.86 -19.15
C LEU A 443 -6.84 -13.06 -19.83
N GLY A 444 -5.96 -13.77 -19.13
CA GLY A 444 -5.28 -14.94 -19.67
C GLY A 444 -6.25 -16.06 -20.05
N ASN A 445 -7.28 -16.31 -19.22
CA ASN A 445 -8.33 -17.28 -19.54
C ASN A 445 -9.21 -16.83 -20.72
N GLU A 446 -9.53 -15.53 -20.83
CA GLU A 446 -10.21 -14.99 -22.02
C GLU A 446 -9.37 -15.24 -23.29
N LEU A 447 -8.07 -14.94 -23.24
CA LEU A 447 -7.16 -15.11 -24.38
C LEU A 447 -6.97 -16.57 -24.77
N LEU A 448 -6.87 -17.50 -23.80
CA LEU A 448 -6.83 -18.93 -24.07
C LEU A 448 -8.08 -19.38 -24.84
N THR A 449 -9.26 -18.96 -24.38
CA THR A 449 -10.53 -19.28 -25.02
C THR A 449 -10.58 -18.75 -26.45
N ARG A 450 -10.04 -17.56 -26.72
CA ARG A 450 -10.03 -16.93 -28.05
C ARG A 450 -8.95 -17.46 -28.99
N SER A 451 -7.88 -18.02 -28.46
CA SER A 451 -6.79 -18.58 -29.27
C SER A 451 -7.20 -19.87 -30.00
N ASP A 452 -8.26 -20.53 -29.50
CA ASP A 452 -8.71 -21.86 -29.93
C ASP A 452 -7.58 -22.92 -30.02
N GLY A 453 -6.44 -22.68 -29.33
CA GLY A 453 -5.23 -23.51 -29.42
C GLY A 453 -4.50 -23.47 -30.77
N THR A 454 -4.88 -22.59 -31.68
CA THR A 454 -4.32 -22.52 -33.05
C THR A 454 -2.91 -21.93 -33.11
N ASN A 455 -2.59 -21.01 -32.19
CA ASN A 455 -1.25 -20.46 -32.04
C ASN A 455 -0.53 -21.15 -30.86
N ARG A 456 0.27 -22.17 -31.19
CA ARG A 456 0.98 -23.01 -30.21
C ARG A 456 1.84 -22.19 -29.25
N GLU A 457 2.57 -21.19 -29.76
CA GLU A 457 3.52 -20.40 -28.97
C GLU A 457 2.80 -19.52 -27.94
N ILE A 458 1.74 -18.81 -28.35
CA ILE A 458 0.91 -18.01 -27.44
C ILE A 458 0.19 -18.89 -26.41
N THR A 459 -0.34 -20.03 -26.85
CA THR A 459 -1.07 -20.96 -25.96
C THR A 459 -0.15 -21.51 -24.87
N LEU A 460 1.07 -21.89 -25.24
CA LEU A 460 2.11 -22.32 -24.32
C LEU A 460 2.47 -21.20 -23.33
N GLU A 461 2.72 -19.99 -23.82
CA GLU A 461 3.08 -18.86 -22.97
C GLU A 461 1.96 -18.52 -21.97
N LEU A 462 0.71 -18.43 -22.42
CA LEU A 462 -0.43 -18.17 -21.53
C LEU A 462 -0.57 -19.22 -20.43
N HIS A 463 -0.38 -20.51 -20.76
CA HIS A 463 -0.40 -21.55 -19.72
C HIS A 463 0.74 -21.41 -18.71
N LEU A 464 1.95 -21.01 -19.12
CA LEU A 464 3.05 -20.74 -18.18
C LEU A 464 2.74 -19.54 -17.28
N LEU A 465 2.22 -18.45 -17.85
CA LEU A 465 1.85 -17.24 -17.10
C LEU A 465 0.73 -17.53 -16.09
N LEU A 466 -0.31 -18.26 -16.52
CA LEU A 466 -1.42 -18.66 -15.64
C LEU A 466 -0.99 -19.66 -14.57
N ALA A 467 -0.12 -20.63 -14.91
CA ALA A 467 0.46 -21.51 -13.91
C ALA A 467 1.18 -20.71 -12.83
N LYS A 468 2.00 -19.72 -13.23
CA LYS A 468 2.68 -18.84 -12.26
C LYS A 468 1.70 -18.03 -11.41
N ALA A 469 0.65 -17.48 -12.02
CA ALA A 469 -0.40 -16.75 -11.32
C ALA A 469 -1.10 -17.61 -10.26
N CYS A 470 -1.50 -18.83 -10.62
CA CYS A 470 -2.13 -19.79 -9.71
C CYS A 470 -1.18 -20.19 -8.57
N LEU A 471 0.12 -20.36 -8.83
CA LEU A 471 1.12 -20.62 -7.77
C LEU A 471 1.19 -19.48 -6.76
N ASP A 472 1.20 -18.23 -7.24
CA ASP A 472 1.24 -17.05 -6.37
C ASP A 472 -0.06 -16.87 -5.57
N LEU A 473 -1.19 -17.39 -6.07
CA LEU A 473 -2.48 -17.47 -5.37
C LEU A 473 -2.65 -18.72 -4.49
N ALA A 474 -1.67 -19.63 -4.46
CA ALA A 474 -1.74 -20.94 -3.79
C ALA A 474 -2.86 -21.87 -4.33
N GLU A 475 -3.23 -21.70 -5.60
CA GLU A 475 -4.19 -22.54 -6.34
C GLU A 475 -3.48 -23.72 -7.02
N TRP A 476 -3.02 -24.68 -6.21
CA TRP A 476 -2.12 -25.75 -6.68
C TRP A 476 -2.72 -26.65 -7.77
N VAL A 477 -4.03 -26.91 -7.70
CA VAL A 477 -4.72 -27.80 -8.66
C VAL A 477 -4.80 -27.15 -10.03
N ASP A 478 -5.15 -25.87 -10.08
CA ASP A 478 -5.24 -25.11 -11.34
C ASP A 478 -3.85 -24.86 -11.93
N ALA A 479 -2.84 -24.61 -11.09
CA ALA A 479 -1.44 -24.56 -11.50
C ALA A 479 -1.00 -25.90 -12.16
N GLU A 480 -1.26 -27.04 -11.52
CA GLU A 480 -0.92 -28.36 -12.05
C GLU A 480 -1.61 -28.63 -13.40
N ALA A 481 -2.88 -28.23 -13.56
CA ALA A 481 -3.61 -28.36 -14.82
C ALA A 481 -2.97 -27.56 -15.96
N HIS A 482 -2.57 -26.31 -15.71
CA HIS A 482 -1.88 -25.49 -16.70
C HIS A 482 -0.49 -26.04 -17.05
N LEU A 483 0.26 -26.54 -16.07
CA LEU A 483 1.58 -27.13 -16.28
C LEU A 483 1.54 -28.40 -17.13
N ILE A 484 0.53 -29.27 -16.93
CA ILE A 484 0.33 -30.47 -17.75
C ILE A 484 0.14 -30.09 -19.22
N THR A 485 -0.74 -29.13 -19.51
CA THR A 485 -0.97 -28.67 -20.88
C THR A 485 0.28 -28.04 -21.48
N ALA A 486 0.93 -27.14 -20.75
CA ALA A 486 2.16 -26.48 -21.21
C ALA A 486 3.28 -27.48 -21.50
N ARG A 487 3.41 -28.56 -20.71
CA ARG A 487 4.38 -29.61 -20.99
C ARG A 487 4.13 -30.35 -22.29
N GLY A 488 2.88 -30.57 -22.67
CA GLY A 488 2.52 -31.14 -23.97
C GLY A 488 2.92 -30.25 -25.16
N LEU A 489 3.06 -28.94 -24.93
CA LEU A 489 3.37 -27.94 -25.96
C LEU A 489 4.84 -27.54 -26.02
N ALA A 490 5.62 -27.81 -24.97
CA ALA A 490 7.02 -27.39 -24.86
C ALA A 490 7.95 -28.04 -25.89
N ASP A 491 8.80 -27.22 -26.53
CA ASP A 491 9.72 -27.64 -27.59
C ASP A 491 11.13 -27.02 -27.50
N THR A 492 11.34 -26.00 -26.68
CA THR A 492 12.63 -25.35 -26.47
C THR A 492 13.22 -25.66 -25.09
N GLU A 493 14.55 -25.58 -24.97
CA GLU A 493 15.24 -25.83 -23.71
C GLU A 493 14.85 -24.83 -22.62
N ILE A 494 14.66 -23.55 -22.97
CA ILE A 494 14.25 -22.49 -22.03
C ILE A 494 12.85 -22.72 -21.46
N VAL A 495 11.89 -23.11 -22.30
CA VAL A 495 10.53 -23.46 -21.87
C VAL A 495 10.56 -24.70 -20.98
N LEU A 496 11.35 -25.72 -21.34
CA LEU A 496 11.47 -26.91 -20.51
C LEU A 496 12.08 -26.60 -19.14
N ALA A 497 13.05 -25.68 -19.07
CA ALA A 497 13.65 -25.23 -17.82
C ALA A 497 12.64 -24.47 -16.95
N GLN A 498 11.88 -23.53 -17.53
CA GLN A 498 10.78 -22.82 -16.86
C GLN A 498 9.72 -23.79 -16.32
N LEU A 499 9.29 -24.76 -17.13
CA LEU A 499 8.32 -25.76 -16.70
C LEU A 499 8.83 -26.61 -15.54
N VAL A 500 10.09 -27.08 -15.59
CA VAL A 500 10.66 -27.88 -14.50
C VAL A 500 10.69 -27.08 -13.20
N LEU A 501 11.01 -25.78 -13.28
CA LEU A 501 10.96 -24.89 -12.12
C LEU A 501 9.53 -24.74 -11.57
N LEU A 502 8.56 -24.40 -12.42
CA LEU A 502 7.17 -24.21 -11.98
C LEU A 502 6.52 -25.51 -11.47
N GLU A 503 6.86 -26.67 -12.05
CA GLU A 503 6.44 -27.98 -11.53
C GLU A 503 7.02 -28.26 -10.15
N ALA A 504 8.29 -27.91 -9.93
CA ALA A 504 8.92 -28.05 -8.64
C ALA A 504 8.28 -27.11 -7.60
N GLU A 505 7.99 -25.85 -7.97
CA GLU A 505 7.24 -24.91 -7.14
C GLU A 505 5.84 -25.43 -6.80
N CYS A 506 5.12 -25.98 -7.78
CA CYS A 506 3.80 -26.58 -7.58
C CYS A 506 3.85 -27.78 -6.63
N ALA A 507 4.82 -28.68 -6.80
CA ALA A 507 5.01 -29.84 -5.93
C ALA A 507 5.38 -29.42 -4.50
N PHE A 508 6.23 -28.42 -4.35
CA PHE A 508 6.59 -27.84 -3.06
C PHE A 508 5.39 -27.17 -2.37
N GLY A 509 4.57 -26.45 -3.12
CA GLY A 509 3.35 -25.79 -2.68
C GLY A 509 2.21 -26.76 -2.30
N ALA A 510 2.09 -27.87 -3.02
CA ALA A 510 1.12 -28.92 -2.72
C ALA A 510 1.48 -29.75 -1.47
N ASP A 511 2.78 -29.83 -1.14
CA ASP A 511 3.32 -30.49 0.06
C ASP A 511 2.83 -31.93 0.25
N ARG A 512 2.91 -32.73 -0.82
CA ARG A 512 2.51 -34.16 -0.79
C ARG A 512 3.55 -34.97 0.03
N PRO A 513 3.11 -35.86 0.95
CA PRO A 513 4.02 -36.63 1.78
C PRO A 513 5.09 -37.41 0.99
N GLY A 514 6.35 -37.36 1.47
CA GLY A 514 7.46 -38.11 0.88
C GLY A 514 8.07 -37.53 -0.41
N GLN A 515 7.61 -36.36 -0.88
CA GLN A 515 8.11 -35.77 -2.13
C GLN A 515 9.33 -34.85 -1.97
N ARG A 516 9.79 -34.60 -0.74
CA ARG A 516 10.85 -33.62 -0.47
C ARG A 516 12.15 -33.86 -1.23
N ALA A 517 12.66 -35.10 -1.24
CA ALA A 517 13.87 -35.45 -1.99
C ALA A 517 13.67 -35.27 -3.51
N ALA A 518 12.45 -35.52 -4.01
CA ALA A 518 12.11 -35.30 -5.41
C ALA A 518 12.08 -33.80 -5.75
N VAL A 519 11.52 -32.96 -4.86
CA VAL A 519 11.53 -31.50 -5.02
C VAL A 519 12.94 -30.94 -4.98
N GLU A 520 13.79 -31.39 -4.06
CA GLU A 520 15.22 -31.03 -4.01
C GLU A 520 15.93 -31.38 -5.33
N HIS A 521 15.72 -32.60 -5.83
CA HIS A 521 16.28 -33.02 -7.11
C HIS A 521 15.74 -32.21 -8.31
N GLN A 522 14.45 -31.84 -8.29
CA GLN A 522 13.86 -30.99 -9.32
C GLN A 522 14.41 -29.55 -9.27
N ALA A 523 14.67 -28.99 -8.09
CA ALA A 523 15.30 -27.69 -7.93
C ALA A 523 16.73 -27.68 -8.51
N GLU A 524 17.54 -28.71 -8.22
CA GLU A 524 18.87 -28.88 -8.80
C GLU A 524 18.82 -29.01 -10.33
N LYS A 525 17.85 -29.78 -10.84
CA LYS A 525 17.61 -29.92 -12.28
C LYS A 525 17.21 -28.59 -12.91
N ALA A 526 16.35 -27.80 -12.27
CA ALA A 526 15.96 -26.47 -12.73
C ALA A 526 17.18 -25.55 -12.85
N ILE A 527 18.06 -25.52 -11.85
CA ILE A 527 19.33 -24.75 -11.91
C ILE A 527 20.20 -25.24 -13.07
N ALA A 528 20.39 -26.55 -13.21
CA ALA A 528 21.25 -27.11 -14.25
C ALA A 528 20.75 -26.76 -15.66
N MET A 529 19.44 -26.76 -15.87
CA MET A 529 18.83 -26.36 -17.14
C MET A 529 18.89 -24.85 -17.33
N ALA A 530 18.55 -24.06 -16.31
CA ALA A 530 18.59 -22.60 -16.36
C ALA A 530 20.00 -22.06 -16.64
N ARG A 531 21.07 -22.73 -16.18
CA ARG A 531 22.46 -22.34 -16.52
C ARG A 531 22.81 -22.50 -18.00
N ARG A 532 22.07 -23.33 -18.74
CA ARG A 532 22.27 -23.56 -20.19
C ARG A 532 21.42 -22.62 -21.04
N THR A 533 20.44 -21.95 -20.42
CA THR A 533 19.61 -20.92 -21.04
C THR A 533 20.23 -19.58 -20.67
N ASP A 534 20.61 -18.73 -21.63
CA ASP A 534 21.24 -17.41 -21.37
C ASP A 534 20.24 -16.39 -20.77
N ASP A 535 19.51 -16.80 -19.73
CA ASP A 535 18.43 -16.09 -19.06
C ASP A 535 18.73 -15.96 -17.56
N ASP A 536 19.30 -14.82 -17.18
CA ASP A 536 19.63 -14.49 -15.79
C ASP A 536 18.40 -14.45 -14.87
N ARG A 537 17.19 -14.17 -15.39
CA ARG A 537 15.96 -14.14 -14.57
C ARG A 537 15.58 -15.56 -14.16
N LEU A 538 15.54 -16.47 -15.13
CA LEU A 538 15.23 -17.88 -14.87
C LEU A 538 16.27 -18.52 -13.94
N LEU A 539 17.55 -18.20 -14.15
CA LEU A 539 18.61 -18.70 -13.28
C LEU A 539 18.48 -18.15 -11.85
N CYS A 540 18.16 -16.87 -11.69
CA CYS A 540 17.88 -16.25 -10.40
C CYS A 540 16.70 -16.92 -9.68
N ASP A 541 15.58 -17.13 -10.37
CA ASP A 541 14.40 -17.79 -9.81
C ASP A 541 14.69 -19.25 -9.40
N ALA A 542 15.47 -19.98 -10.21
CA ALA A 542 15.87 -21.35 -9.89
C ALA A 542 16.71 -21.43 -8.60
N TYR A 543 17.66 -20.51 -8.40
CA TYR A 543 18.43 -20.44 -7.15
C TYR A 543 17.62 -19.95 -5.96
N LEU A 544 16.74 -18.96 -6.17
CA LEU A 544 15.80 -18.50 -5.13
C LEU A 544 14.94 -19.67 -4.65
N PHE A 545 14.37 -20.43 -5.57
CA PHE A 545 13.57 -21.61 -5.23
C PHE A 545 14.41 -22.69 -4.53
N ALA A 546 15.59 -23.01 -5.05
CA ALA A 546 16.48 -23.99 -4.41
C ALA A 546 16.86 -23.58 -2.98
N GLY A 547 17.07 -22.29 -2.72
CA GLY A 547 17.28 -21.76 -1.38
C GLY A 547 16.09 -22.01 -0.45
N ARG A 548 14.86 -21.79 -0.93
CA ARG A 548 13.62 -22.06 -0.16
C ARG A 548 13.46 -23.54 0.17
N VAL A 549 13.80 -24.43 -0.77
CA VAL A 549 13.75 -25.89 -0.55
C VAL A 549 14.85 -26.32 0.43
N ALA A 550 16.09 -25.86 0.22
CA ALA A 550 17.23 -26.17 1.07
C ALA A 550 17.03 -25.69 2.52
N ARG A 551 16.29 -24.59 2.72
CA ARG A 551 15.96 -24.05 4.06
C ARG A 551 15.28 -25.06 4.97
N LEU A 552 14.61 -26.06 4.40
CA LEU A 552 13.96 -27.11 5.18
C LEU A 552 14.96 -28.16 5.70
N ARG A 553 16.17 -28.23 5.13
CA ARG A 553 17.21 -29.24 5.42
C ARG A 553 18.41 -28.63 6.12
N ASP A 554 18.93 -27.55 5.57
CA ASP A 554 20.21 -26.97 5.95
C ASP A 554 20.22 -25.47 5.66
N LEU A 555 20.31 -24.66 6.71
CA LEU A 555 20.31 -23.21 6.58
C LEU A 555 21.58 -22.67 5.91
N ASN A 556 22.69 -23.41 5.90
CA ASN A 556 23.90 -22.99 5.21
C ASN A 556 23.79 -23.22 3.70
N ASP A 557 23.28 -24.37 3.29
CA ASP A 557 23.01 -24.65 1.86
C ASP A 557 21.98 -23.65 1.32
N ALA A 558 20.94 -23.34 2.12
CA ALA A 558 19.94 -22.34 1.78
C ALA A 558 20.57 -20.94 1.58
N ALA A 559 21.41 -20.50 2.52
CA ALA A 559 22.10 -19.22 2.42
C ALA A 559 23.00 -19.18 1.17
N ALA A 560 23.76 -20.23 0.88
CA ALA A 560 24.63 -20.29 -0.29
C ALA A 560 23.87 -20.18 -1.61
N ALA A 561 22.73 -20.89 -1.75
CA ALA A 561 21.88 -20.78 -2.93
C ALA A 561 21.28 -19.37 -3.09
N LEU A 562 20.81 -18.77 -1.99
CA LEU A 562 20.24 -17.42 -2.00
C LEU A 562 21.29 -16.33 -2.27
N GLU A 563 22.54 -16.51 -1.82
CA GLU A 563 23.64 -15.60 -2.17
C GLU A 563 23.96 -15.65 -3.67
N GLN A 564 23.90 -16.83 -4.30
CA GLN A 564 24.00 -16.93 -5.76
C GLN A 564 22.84 -16.22 -6.47
N ALA A 565 21.61 -16.37 -5.99
CA ALA A 565 20.47 -15.63 -6.52
C ALA A 565 20.65 -14.11 -6.40
N LEU A 566 21.21 -13.64 -5.28
CA LEU A 566 21.46 -12.22 -5.03
C LEU A 566 22.51 -11.65 -6.00
N GLU A 567 23.62 -12.36 -6.20
CA GLU A 567 24.67 -11.98 -7.14
C GLU A 567 24.13 -11.85 -8.57
N ILE A 568 23.29 -12.81 -9.01
CA ILE A 568 22.66 -12.78 -10.32
C ILE A 568 21.71 -11.58 -10.43
N ALA A 569 20.83 -11.39 -9.43
CA ALA A 569 19.88 -10.28 -9.42
C ALA A 569 20.59 -8.92 -9.46
N GLU A 570 21.70 -8.75 -8.76
CA GLU A 570 22.49 -7.51 -8.76
C GLU A 570 23.21 -7.29 -10.09
N LYS A 571 23.86 -8.33 -10.64
CA LYS A 571 24.55 -8.27 -11.93
C LYS A 571 23.60 -7.95 -13.08
N ALA A 572 22.43 -8.58 -13.09
CA ALA A 572 21.39 -8.40 -14.11
C ALA A 572 20.43 -7.23 -13.81
N LYS A 573 20.65 -6.48 -12.71
CA LYS A 573 19.83 -5.32 -12.28
C LYS A 573 18.34 -5.66 -12.10
N LEU A 574 18.04 -6.84 -11.59
CA LEU A 574 16.68 -7.35 -11.35
C LEU A 574 16.16 -6.87 -9.98
N SER A 575 15.69 -5.62 -9.90
CA SER A 575 15.27 -4.96 -8.65
C SER A 575 14.24 -5.76 -7.82
N VAL A 576 13.19 -6.28 -8.46
CA VAL A 576 12.14 -7.06 -7.79
C VAL A 576 12.66 -8.40 -7.27
N HIS A 577 13.52 -9.07 -8.05
CA HIS A 577 14.11 -10.35 -7.62
C HIS A 577 15.06 -10.12 -6.45
N ARG A 578 15.86 -9.07 -6.49
CA ARG A 578 16.75 -8.67 -5.39
C ARG A 578 16.00 -8.51 -4.08
N LEU A 579 14.84 -7.86 -4.08
CA LEU A 579 13.99 -7.71 -2.89
C LEU A 579 13.52 -9.06 -2.33
N ARG A 580 13.01 -9.95 -3.21
CA ARG A 580 12.54 -11.29 -2.81
C ARG A 580 13.68 -12.14 -2.25
N VAL A 581 14.87 -12.07 -2.86
CA VAL A 581 16.07 -12.77 -2.39
C VAL A 581 16.52 -12.23 -1.03
N LEU A 582 16.50 -10.90 -0.82
CA LEU A 582 16.85 -10.30 0.47
C LEU A 582 15.89 -10.72 1.60
N ASP A 583 14.59 -10.83 1.33
CA ASP A 583 13.59 -11.31 2.30
C ASP A 583 13.84 -12.78 2.70
N GLU A 584 14.02 -13.68 1.72
CA GLU A 584 14.30 -15.10 1.99
C GLU A 584 15.66 -15.30 2.68
N LEU A 585 16.68 -14.55 2.27
CA LEU A 585 18.02 -14.63 2.87
C LEU A 585 18.03 -14.04 4.28
N GLY A 586 17.30 -12.95 4.51
CA GLY A 586 17.07 -12.40 5.84
C GLY A 586 16.31 -13.36 6.74
N THR A 587 15.34 -14.11 6.19
CA THR A 587 14.63 -15.18 6.91
C THR A 587 15.59 -16.30 7.31
N VAL A 588 16.48 -16.75 6.42
CA VAL A 588 17.53 -17.74 6.76
C VAL A 588 18.44 -17.23 7.87
N GLU A 589 18.89 -15.97 7.79
CA GLU A 589 19.74 -15.35 8.82
C GLU A 589 19.02 -15.18 10.16
N MET A 590 17.72 -14.87 10.16
CA MET A 590 16.90 -14.84 11.36
C MET A 590 16.88 -16.22 12.03
N LEU A 591 16.63 -17.29 11.28
CA LEU A 591 16.55 -18.64 11.82
C LEU A 591 17.91 -19.20 12.27
N ARG A 592 18.98 -18.88 11.54
CA ARG A 592 20.34 -19.36 11.83
C ARG A 592 21.03 -18.54 12.91
N ASP A 593 20.86 -17.22 12.87
CA ASP A 593 21.68 -16.28 13.62
C ASP A 593 20.91 -15.24 14.46
N ALA A 594 19.58 -15.21 14.38
CA ALA A 594 18.74 -14.19 15.02
C ALA A 594 19.11 -12.75 14.61
N ARG A 595 19.63 -12.57 13.38
CA ARG A 595 19.99 -11.27 12.81
C ARG A 595 18.78 -10.61 12.12
N THR A 596 18.74 -9.27 12.14
CA THR A 596 17.68 -8.48 11.50
C THR A 596 18.14 -7.65 10.31
N ASP A 597 19.44 -7.46 10.10
CA ASP A 597 19.97 -6.47 9.16
C ASP A 597 19.47 -6.63 7.72
N ARG A 598 19.42 -7.87 7.21
CA ARG A 598 18.96 -8.13 5.84
C ARG A 598 17.44 -7.95 5.70
N LEU A 599 16.65 -8.33 6.71
CA LEU A 599 15.20 -8.09 6.74
C LEU A 599 14.86 -6.60 6.84
N GLU A 600 15.61 -5.84 7.66
CA GLU A 600 15.48 -4.38 7.74
C GLU A 600 15.78 -3.71 6.39
N ARG A 601 16.80 -4.19 5.66
CA ARG A 601 17.09 -3.70 4.30
C ARG A 601 15.97 -4.05 3.33
N ALA A 602 15.50 -5.30 3.33
CA ALA A 602 14.41 -5.75 2.47
C ALA A 602 13.13 -4.94 2.69
N TYR A 603 12.74 -4.74 3.96
CA TYR A 603 11.58 -3.95 4.36
C TYR A 603 11.68 -2.50 3.87
N ASN A 604 12.78 -1.83 4.20
CA ASN A 604 12.98 -0.42 3.83
C ASN A 604 13.06 -0.20 2.33
N GLU A 605 13.69 -1.12 1.60
CA GLU A 605 13.80 -1.03 0.14
C GLU A 605 12.46 -1.32 -0.54
N ALA A 606 11.69 -2.29 -0.05
CA ALA A 606 10.34 -2.57 -0.55
C ALA A 606 9.42 -1.35 -0.37
N LEU A 607 9.44 -0.69 0.78
CA LEU A 607 8.74 0.58 1.00
C LEU A 607 9.22 1.67 0.03
N ARG A 608 10.53 1.77 -0.19
CA ARG A 608 11.14 2.78 -1.06
C ARG A 608 10.68 2.67 -2.51
N VAL A 609 10.49 1.45 -3.02
CA VAL A 609 10.01 1.20 -4.40
C VAL A 609 8.48 1.04 -4.49
N GLY A 610 7.77 1.12 -3.36
CA GLY A 610 6.31 0.99 -3.31
C GLY A 610 5.78 -0.43 -3.53
N ALA A 611 6.56 -1.46 -3.16
CA ALA A 611 6.13 -2.85 -3.16
C ALA A 611 5.59 -3.21 -1.76
N PHE A 612 4.38 -2.77 -1.42
CA PHE A 612 3.73 -2.99 -0.12
C PHE A 612 3.51 -4.46 0.20
N GLY A 613 3.18 -5.31 -0.76
CA GLY A 613 3.05 -6.76 -0.53
C GLY A 613 4.38 -7.34 -0.03
N SER A 614 5.49 -7.00 -0.70
CA SER A 614 6.83 -7.38 -0.28
C SER A 614 7.24 -6.72 1.05
N ALA A 615 6.88 -5.46 1.26
CA ALA A 615 7.17 -4.75 2.51
C ALA A 615 6.38 -5.35 3.68
N ALA A 616 5.12 -5.74 3.49
CA ALA A 616 4.32 -6.41 4.51
C ALA A 616 4.92 -7.78 4.87
N SER A 617 5.29 -8.58 3.86
CA SER A 617 5.99 -9.87 4.07
C SER A 617 7.29 -9.68 4.86
N ALA A 618 8.21 -8.85 4.37
CA ALA A 618 9.49 -8.59 5.02
C ALA A 618 9.31 -7.96 6.42
N GLY A 619 8.29 -7.11 6.58
CA GLY A 619 7.93 -6.49 7.86
C GLY A 619 7.46 -7.51 8.90
N LEU A 620 6.65 -8.50 8.50
CA LEU A 620 6.20 -9.57 9.39
C LEU A 620 7.33 -10.54 9.75
N ASN A 621 8.22 -10.86 8.80
CA ASN A 621 9.44 -11.61 9.09
C ASN A 621 10.35 -10.85 10.07
N LEU A 622 10.51 -9.54 9.87
CA LEU A 622 11.28 -8.67 10.76
C LEU A 622 10.65 -8.57 12.16
N ALA A 623 9.31 -8.45 12.24
CA ALA A 623 8.59 -8.46 13.51
C ALA A 623 8.76 -9.80 14.24
N SER A 624 8.73 -10.92 13.51
CA SER A 624 9.05 -12.24 14.04
C SER A 624 10.46 -12.31 14.60
N ALA A 625 11.45 -11.75 13.91
CA ALA A 625 12.83 -11.65 14.40
C ALA A 625 12.94 -10.80 15.69
N TYR A 626 12.16 -9.72 15.79
CA TYR A 626 12.06 -8.93 17.02
C TYR A 626 11.45 -9.74 18.17
N ALA A 627 10.39 -10.52 17.91
CA ALA A 627 9.83 -11.43 18.92
C ALA A 627 10.88 -12.45 19.39
N MET A 628 11.65 -13.05 18.46
CA MET A 628 12.68 -14.03 18.78
C MET A 628 13.84 -13.46 19.61
N THR A 629 14.14 -12.18 19.45
CA THR A 629 15.27 -11.50 20.11
C THR A 629 14.87 -10.72 21.37
N GLY A 630 13.62 -10.86 21.85
CA GLY A 630 13.15 -10.18 23.07
C GLY A 630 12.70 -8.73 22.89
N ARG A 631 12.63 -8.24 21.64
CA ARG A 631 12.25 -6.86 21.28
C ARG A 631 10.75 -6.74 21.06
N HIS A 632 9.95 -7.10 22.07
CA HIS A 632 8.50 -7.29 21.92
C HIS A 632 7.72 -6.01 21.56
N SER A 633 8.16 -4.85 22.05
CA SER A 633 7.55 -3.56 21.70
C SER A 633 7.75 -3.21 20.22
N GLN A 634 8.94 -3.46 19.68
CA GLN A 634 9.23 -3.26 18.25
C GLN A 634 8.48 -4.26 17.37
N CYS A 635 8.34 -5.51 17.83
CA CYS A 635 7.48 -6.51 17.19
C CYS A 635 6.03 -6.00 17.10
N ALA A 636 5.44 -5.58 18.23
CA ALA A 636 4.06 -5.11 18.26
C ALA A 636 3.84 -3.87 17.39
N GLN A 637 4.77 -2.90 17.43
CA GLN A 637 4.68 -1.69 16.63
C GLN A 637 4.70 -2.01 15.12
N LEU A 638 5.70 -2.77 14.68
CA LEU A 638 5.85 -3.10 13.27
C LEU A 638 4.68 -3.96 12.75
N ALA A 639 4.22 -4.94 13.54
CA ALA A 639 3.06 -5.74 13.18
C ALA A 639 1.78 -4.89 13.09
N SER A 640 1.61 -3.88 13.97
CA SER A 640 0.49 -2.95 13.90
C SER A 640 0.54 -2.05 12.66
N ASP A 641 1.74 -1.59 12.27
CA ASP A 641 1.92 -0.74 11.09
C ASP A 641 1.62 -1.52 9.79
N VAL A 642 2.04 -2.78 9.73
CA VAL A 642 1.71 -3.69 8.63
C VAL A 642 0.22 -4.03 8.63
N GLU A 643 -0.38 -4.31 9.79
CA GLU A 643 -1.81 -4.62 9.92
C GLU A 643 -2.68 -3.47 9.41
N ALA A 644 -2.42 -2.25 9.86
CA ALA A 644 -3.15 -1.06 9.40
C ALA A 644 -3.07 -0.91 7.87
N SER A 645 -1.92 -1.23 7.27
CA SER A 645 -1.75 -1.21 5.83
C SER A 645 -2.51 -2.35 5.14
N ALA A 646 -2.46 -3.57 5.68
CA ALA A 646 -3.13 -4.74 5.14
C ALA A 646 -4.67 -4.60 5.16
N VAL A 647 -5.24 -4.11 6.26
CA VAL A 647 -6.69 -3.85 6.40
C VAL A 647 -7.16 -2.88 5.31
N ARG A 648 -6.47 -1.75 5.17
CA ARG A 648 -6.83 -0.71 4.19
C ARG A 648 -6.70 -1.19 2.76
N LEU A 649 -5.71 -2.02 2.47
CA LEU A 649 -5.47 -2.57 1.13
C LEU A 649 -6.32 -3.81 0.83
N GLY A 650 -7.15 -4.29 1.78
CA GLY A 650 -7.94 -5.50 1.61
C GLY A 650 -7.12 -6.79 1.55
N LEU A 651 -5.87 -6.77 2.04
CA LEU A 651 -4.93 -7.89 2.01
C LEU A 651 -5.18 -8.84 3.18
N ARG A 652 -6.31 -9.56 3.14
CA ARG A 652 -6.84 -10.36 4.25
C ARG A 652 -5.85 -11.38 4.85
N ASN A 653 -5.03 -12.04 4.02
CA ASN A 653 -4.03 -13.00 4.51
C ASN A 653 -2.92 -12.31 5.31
N LEU A 654 -2.49 -11.11 4.88
CA LEU A 654 -1.51 -10.30 5.59
C LEU A 654 -2.11 -9.69 6.86
N GLU A 655 -3.40 -9.31 6.85
CA GLU A 655 -4.12 -8.92 8.06
C GLU A 655 -4.10 -10.05 9.10
N ALA A 656 -4.42 -11.29 8.68
CA ALA A 656 -4.42 -12.45 9.55
C ALA A 656 -3.03 -12.75 10.14
N ALA A 657 -1.98 -12.70 9.32
CA ALA A 657 -0.60 -12.90 9.77
C ALA A 657 -0.13 -11.79 10.73
N SER A 658 -0.54 -10.55 10.49
CA SER A 658 -0.25 -9.42 11.39
C SER A 658 -0.92 -9.58 12.74
N GLN A 659 -2.19 -10.02 12.76
CA GLN A 659 -2.94 -10.32 13.99
C GLN A 659 -2.29 -11.46 14.79
N LEU A 660 -1.83 -12.54 14.13
CA LEU A 660 -1.03 -13.57 14.80
C LEU A 660 0.23 -12.98 15.45
N THR A 661 0.94 -12.12 14.73
CA THR A 661 2.20 -11.52 15.20
C THR A 661 1.99 -10.58 16.40
N LEU A 662 0.91 -9.80 16.39
CA LEU A 662 0.45 -9.00 17.53
C LEU A 662 0.10 -9.89 18.74
N GLY A 663 -0.57 -11.02 18.50
CA GLY A 663 -0.86 -12.02 19.53
C GLY A 663 0.41 -12.60 20.16
N ILE A 664 1.43 -12.91 19.35
CA ILE A 664 2.74 -13.37 19.82
C ILE A 664 3.43 -12.29 20.66
N ALA A 665 3.45 -11.04 20.20
CA ALA A 665 4.06 -9.94 20.95
C ALA A 665 3.38 -9.69 22.31
N ALA A 666 2.05 -9.78 22.36
CA ALA A 666 1.28 -9.68 23.59
C ALA A 666 1.55 -10.84 24.54
N ALA A 667 1.56 -12.08 24.04
CA ALA A 667 1.88 -13.27 24.82
C ALA A 667 3.29 -13.19 25.42
N PHE A 668 4.27 -12.73 24.62
CA PHE A 668 5.66 -12.61 25.06
C PHE A 668 5.90 -11.44 26.02
N SER A 669 4.98 -10.48 26.06
CA SER A 669 4.94 -9.39 27.05
C SER A 669 4.17 -9.76 28.32
N GLY A 670 3.60 -10.98 28.40
CA GLY A 670 2.81 -11.44 29.54
C GLY A 670 1.36 -10.91 29.59
N ASP A 671 0.87 -10.31 28.49
CA ASP A 671 -0.49 -9.80 28.36
C ASP A 671 -1.39 -10.84 27.66
N ARG A 672 -1.80 -11.84 28.45
CA ARG A 672 -2.59 -12.99 27.96
C ARG A 672 -3.92 -12.58 27.34
N ASP A 673 -4.61 -11.59 27.92
CA ASP A 673 -5.94 -11.20 27.46
C ASP A 673 -5.86 -10.53 26.08
N LYS A 674 -4.85 -9.67 25.87
CA LYS A 674 -4.60 -9.11 24.53
C LYS A 674 -4.16 -10.18 23.53
N ALA A 675 -3.33 -11.14 23.95
CA ALA A 675 -2.92 -12.23 23.08
C ALA A 675 -4.13 -13.02 22.55
N GLU A 676 -5.08 -13.33 23.42
CA GLU A 676 -6.31 -14.05 23.06
C GLU A 676 -7.15 -13.27 22.03
N VAL A 677 -7.32 -11.96 22.20
CA VAL A 677 -8.07 -11.11 21.27
C VAL A 677 -7.46 -11.16 19.86
N HIS A 678 -6.14 -10.99 19.76
CA HIS A 678 -5.44 -10.99 18.49
C HIS A 678 -5.42 -12.38 17.83
N CYS A 679 -5.18 -13.45 18.60
CA CYS A 679 -5.22 -14.82 18.10
C CYS A 679 -6.62 -15.20 17.56
N ALA A 680 -7.69 -14.87 18.29
CA ALA A 680 -9.05 -15.11 17.84
C ALA A 680 -9.37 -14.36 16.54
N ARG A 681 -8.89 -13.11 16.41
CA ARG A 681 -9.05 -12.34 15.17
C ARG A 681 -8.30 -12.97 13.99
N ALA A 682 -7.07 -13.44 14.21
CA ALA A 682 -6.27 -14.11 13.18
C ALA A 682 -6.98 -15.37 12.63
N GLU A 683 -7.52 -16.22 13.52
CA GLU A 683 -8.25 -17.43 13.12
C GLU A 683 -9.58 -17.10 12.39
N GLN A 684 -10.27 -16.02 12.77
CA GLN A 684 -11.48 -15.56 12.06
C GLN A 684 -11.17 -15.08 10.64
N LEU A 685 -10.03 -14.45 10.44
CA LEU A 685 -9.62 -13.93 9.13
C LEU A 685 -9.22 -15.05 8.17
N ALA A 686 -8.52 -16.08 8.68
CA ALA A 686 -8.00 -17.20 7.91
C ALA A 686 -8.34 -18.58 8.55
N PRO A 687 -9.63 -18.98 8.55
CA PRO A 687 -10.07 -20.16 9.31
C PRO A 687 -9.54 -21.50 8.78
N THR A 688 -9.15 -21.54 7.51
CA THR A 688 -8.62 -22.73 6.82
C THR A 688 -7.08 -22.76 6.76
N ASP A 689 -6.41 -21.74 7.28
CA ASP A 689 -4.94 -21.66 7.27
C ASP A 689 -4.35 -22.45 8.44
N GLY A 690 -3.84 -23.65 8.13
CA GLY A 690 -3.22 -24.54 9.11
C GLY A 690 -1.93 -23.97 9.71
N ASP A 691 -1.12 -23.26 8.93
CA ASP A 691 0.18 -22.75 9.39
C ASP A 691 -0.02 -21.58 10.37
N LEU A 692 -0.97 -20.70 10.06
CA LEU A 692 -1.41 -19.64 10.97
C LEU A 692 -1.91 -20.22 12.30
N ARG A 693 -2.73 -21.28 12.26
CA ARG A 693 -3.25 -21.94 13.48
C ARG A 693 -2.17 -22.65 14.28
N VAL A 694 -1.19 -23.27 13.63
CA VAL A 694 0.00 -23.80 14.32
C VAL A 694 0.72 -22.68 15.05
N GLY A 695 0.91 -21.51 14.42
CA GLY A 695 1.50 -20.34 15.05
C GLY A 695 0.72 -19.86 16.28
N VAL A 696 -0.61 -19.77 16.19
CA VAL A 696 -1.50 -19.41 17.31
C VAL A 696 -1.29 -20.35 18.50
N TRP A 697 -1.36 -21.65 18.26
CA TRP A 697 -1.34 -22.63 19.35
C TRP A 697 0.07 -22.93 19.87
N ALA A 698 1.06 -23.10 19.00
CA ALA A 698 2.42 -23.41 19.42
C ALA A 698 3.12 -22.20 20.04
N ILE A 699 3.03 -21.03 19.41
CA ILE A 699 3.82 -19.87 19.81
C ILE A 699 3.05 -19.03 20.82
N ALA A 700 1.91 -18.44 20.42
CA ALA A 700 1.19 -17.50 21.28
C ALA A 700 0.63 -18.19 22.54
N HIS A 701 -0.02 -19.35 22.40
CA HIS A 701 -0.55 -20.08 23.55
C HIS A 701 0.48 -20.99 24.24
N GLY A 702 1.26 -21.76 23.49
CA GLY A 702 2.19 -22.75 24.03
C GLY A 702 3.38 -22.09 24.73
N ILE A 703 4.16 -21.29 24.02
CA ILE A 703 5.26 -20.54 24.63
C ILE A 703 4.73 -19.50 25.63
N GLY A 704 3.62 -18.81 25.35
CA GLY A 704 2.98 -17.90 26.32
C GLY A 704 2.67 -18.58 27.66
N ALA A 705 2.15 -19.82 27.64
CA ALA A 705 1.94 -20.60 28.85
C ALA A 705 3.26 -20.97 29.56
N LEU A 706 4.32 -21.25 28.80
CA LEU A 706 5.65 -21.47 29.38
C LEU A 706 6.26 -20.22 30.00
N ILE A 707 5.91 -19.01 29.53
CA ILE A 707 6.30 -17.74 30.16
C ILE A 707 5.60 -17.60 31.51
N ASP A 708 4.30 -17.90 31.54
CA ASP A 708 3.49 -17.90 32.77
C ASP A 708 3.91 -18.99 33.78
N GLY A 709 4.65 -20.01 33.32
CA GLY A 709 5.04 -21.17 34.13
C GLY A 709 3.99 -22.28 34.19
N ASP A 710 2.95 -22.21 33.34
CA ASP A 710 1.86 -23.19 33.27
C ASP A 710 2.19 -24.30 32.26
N ARG A 711 2.91 -25.33 32.74
CA ARG A 711 3.33 -26.47 31.91
C ARG A 711 2.16 -27.29 31.36
N MET A 712 1.05 -27.37 32.10
CA MET A 712 -0.13 -28.14 31.67
C MET A 712 -0.86 -27.46 30.52
N ARG A 713 -1.04 -26.14 30.61
CA ARG A 713 -1.58 -25.36 29.49
C ARG A 713 -0.65 -25.42 28.28
N ALA A 714 0.66 -25.32 28.48
CA ALA A 714 1.63 -25.44 27.39
C ALA A 714 1.53 -26.80 26.67
N ARG A 715 1.50 -27.92 27.40
CA ARG A 715 1.32 -29.26 26.81
C ARG A 715 0.05 -29.37 25.96
N ARG A 716 -1.07 -28.85 26.47
CA ARG A 716 -2.35 -28.85 25.73
C ARG A 716 -2.23 -28.02 24.45
N ALA A 717 -1.66 -26.83 24.53
CA ALA A 717 -1.49 -25.95 23.37
C ALA A 717 -0.60 -26.58 22.28
N PHE A 718 0.53 -27.19 22.66
CA PHE A 718 1.39 -27.90 21.69
C PHE A 718 0.70 -29.12 21.06
N ALA A 719 -0.11 -29.86 21.83
CA ALA A 719 -0.91 -30.96 21.29
C ALA A 719 -1.96 -30.47 20.29
N THR A 720 -2.65 -29.35 20.59
CA THR A 720 -3.59 -28.70 19.67
C THR A 720 -2.89 -28.24 18.39
N ALA A 721 -1.72 -27.60 18.50
CA ALA A 721 -0.94 -27.15 17.35
C ALA A 721 -0.65 -28.32 16.38
N ARG A 722 -0.15 -29.45 16.89
CA ARG A 722 0.12 -30.65 16.07
C ARG A 722 -1.14 -31.25 15.43
N SER A 723 -2.31 -31.08 16.05
CA SER A 723 -3.58 -31.57 15.48
C SER A 723 -4.03 -30.77 14.25
N HIS A 724 -3.58 -29.51 14.11
CA HIS A 724 -3.89 -28.67 12.95
C HIS A 724 -2.99 -28.96 11.75
N SER A 725 -1.86 -29.61 11.97
CA SER A 725 -0.88 -29.83 10.92
C SER A 725 -0.04 -31.10 11.15
N PRO A 726 -0.65 -32.29 11.27
CA PRO A 726 0.05 -33.52 11.67
C PRO A 726 1.18 -33.92 10.71
N GLU A 727 1.10 -33.51 9.44
CA GLU A 727 2.04 -33.89 8.38
C GLU A 727 2.83 -32.70 7.77
N ARG A 728 2.50 -31.44 8.13
CA ARG A 728 2.94 -30.20 7.44
C ARG A 728 4.06 -29.42 8.15
N HIS A 729 4.75 -30.05 9.11
CA HIS A 729 5.81 -29.45 9.93
C HIS A 729 7.07 -29.00 9.15
N ALA A 730 7.04 -29.02 7.82
CA ALA A 730 8.18 -28.86 6.96
C ALA A 730 8.46 -27.43 6.49
N ARG A 731 7.60 -26.41 6.71
CA ARG A 731 7.77 -25.11 5.99
C ARG A 731 8.65 -24.07 6.67
N ILE A 732 8.55 -23.89 7.99
CA ILE A 732 9.45 -23.08 8.82
C ILE A 732 9.35 -23.64 10.25
N LEU A 733 10.40 -24.34 10.73
CA LEU A 733 10.60 -24.88 12.10
C LEU A 733 9.35 -25.23 12.93
N ASP A 734 9.19 -26.50 13.30
CA ASP A 734 8.13 -26.91 14.24
C ASP A 734 8.34 -26.28 15.64
N ALA A 735 7.64 -25.18 15.88
CA ALA A 735 7.68 -24.44 17.13
C ALA A 735 7.08 -25.22 18.32
N SER A 736 6.40 -26.35 18.08
CA SER A 736 5.77 -27.16 19.11
C SER A 736 6.62 -28.34 19.57
N LEU A 737 7.43 -28.95 18.68
CA LEU A 737 8.13 -30.21 18.94
C LEU A 737 9.15 -30.08 20.08
N GLY A 738 10.14 -29.20 19.92
CA GLY A 738 11.22 -29.02 20.89
C GLY A 738 10.72 -28.70 22.31
N PRO A 739 9.91 -27.63 22.50
CA PRO A 739 9.35 -27.30 23.80
C PRO A 739 8.49 -28.42 24.41
N SER A 740 7.70 -29.12 23.59
CA SER A 740 6.89 -30.26 24.05
C SER A 740 7.79 -31.41 24.54
N MET A 741 8.82 -31.77 23.77
CA MET A 741 9.76 -32.83 24.13
C MET A 741 10.58 -32.48 25.38
N LEU A 742 10.90 -31.21 25.62
CA LEU A 742 11.51 -30.78 26.88
C LEU A 742 10.60 -31.04 28.08
N LEU A 743 9.31 -30.70 27.96
CA LEU A 743 8.35 -30.98 29.04
C LEU A 743 8.22 -32.48 29.29
N ASP A 744 8.26 -33.30 28.24
CA ASP A 744 8.21 -34.75 28.32
C ASP A 744 9.50 -35.35 28.93
N ALA A 745 10.67 -34.79 28.59
CA ALA A 745 11.95 -35.23 29.13
C ALA A 745 12.05 -34.94 30.64
N VAL A 746 11.64 -33.75 31.08
CA VAL A 746 11.60 -33.39 32.51
C VAL A 746 10.60 -34.26 33.29
N ALA A 747 9.55 -34.76 32.63
CA ALA A 747 8.61 -35.70 33.24
C ALA A 747 9.08 -37.17 33.17
N GLY A 748 10.24 -37.45 32.57
CA GLY A 748 10.79 -38.79 32.44
C GLY A 748 10.03 -39.71 31.47
N VAL A 749 9.28 -39.15 30.51
CA VAL A 749 8.43 -39.95 29.59
C VAL A 749 9.03 -40.16 28.19
N VAL A 750 10.19 -39.59 27.91
CA VAL A 750 10.89 -39.74 26.62
C VAL A 750 12.37 -40.12 26.84
N SER A 751 12.88 -41.03 26.01
CA SER A 751 14.25 -41.54 26.13
C SER A 751 15.27 -40.72 25.34
N PRO A 752 16.57 -40.79 25.70
CA PRO A 752 17.63 -40.11 24.95
C PRO A 752 17.70 -40.55 23.49
N THR A 753 17.38 -41.81 23.19
CA THR A 753 17.37 -42.33 21.81
C THR A 753 16.35 -41.60 20.92
N VAL A 754 15.14 -41.37 21.43
CA VAL A 754 14.09 -40.64 20.69
C VAL A 754 14.51 -39.18 20.49
N LEU A 755 15.12 -38.56 21.49
CA LEU A 755 15.59 -37.18 21.41
C LEU A 755 16.76 -37.00 20.45
N ARG A 756 17.74 -37.91 20.43
CA ARG A 756 18.82 -37.92 19.44
C ARG A 756 18.28 -38.09 18.02
N ALA A 757 17.27 -38.96 17.83
CA ALA A 757 16.62 -39.12 16.53
C ALA A 757 15.87 -37.86 16.09
N ALA A 758 15.15 -37.21 17.01
CA ALA A 758 14.48 -35.93 16.73
C ALA A 758 15.50 -34.83 16.37
N LEU A 759 16.57 -34.68 17.16
CA LEU A 759 17.63 -33.70 16.89
C LEU A 759 18.32 -33.93 15.54
N ALA A 760 18.52 -35.19 15.14
CA ALA A 760 19.10 -35.54 13.85
C ALA A 760 18.15 -35.30 12.65
N ALA A 761 16.84 -35.27 12.89
CA ALA A 761 15.82 -35.01 11.86
C ALA A 761 15.54 -33.52 11.64
N GLU A 762 15.97 -32.66 12.56
CA GLU A 762 15.78 -31.21 12.51
C GLU A 762 16.67 -30.51 11.46
N VAL A 763 16.29 -29.27 11.15
CA VAL A 763 17.00 -28.43 10.17
C VAL A 763 18.41 -28.13 10.67
N ARG A 764 19.43 -28.48 9.86
CA ARG A 764 20.83 -28.22 10.20
C ARG A 764 21.11 -26.72 10.23
N GLY A 765 21.84 -26.28 11.26
CA GLY A 765 22.15 -24.87 11.51
C GLY A 765 21.02 -24.09 12.20
N ALA A 766 19.84 -24.67 12.41
CA ALA A 766 18.77 -24.02 13.17
C ALA A 766 19.05 -24.09 14.68
N ARG A 767 19.55 -22.98 15.22
CA ARG A 767 19.92 -22.87 16.64
C ARG A 767 18.73 -22.98 17.59
N TRP A 768 17.54 -22.61 17.10
CA TRP A 768 16.30 -22.73 17.85
C TRP A 768 16.01 -24.18 18.26
N SER A 769 16.04 -25.12 17.31
CA SER A 769 15.78 -26.53 17.60
C SER A 769 16.84 -27.12 18.51
N GLN A 770 18.12 -26.73 18.32
CA GLN A 770 19.22 -27.13 19.19
C GLN A 770 19.00 -26.71 20.65
N LEU A 771 18.53 -25.47 20.90
CA LEU A 771 18.23 -24.99 22.25
C LEU A 771 17.20 -25.91 22.93
N TRP A 772 16.07 -26.16 22.28
CA TRP A 772 14.98 -26.91 22.90
C TRP A 772 15.25 -28.41 23.01
N LEU A 773 15.63 -29.06 21.91
CA LEU A 773 15.86 -30.50 21.87
C LEU A 773 17.15 -30.89 22.60
N GLY A 774 18.20 -30.07 22.54
CA GLY A 774 19.42 -30.28 23.32
C GLY A 774 19.14 -30.17 24.82
N THR A 775 18.36 -29.17 25.25
CA THR A 775 17.93 -29.08 26.67
C THR A 775 17.06 -30.29 27.06
N ALA A 776 16.19 -30.76 26.17
CA ALA A 776 15.40 -31.97 26.41
C ALA A 776 16.27 -33.23 26.52
N LEU A 777 17.28 -33.37 25.65
CA LEU A 777 18.25 -34.46 25.67
C LEU A 777 19.05 -34.45 26.97
N ALA A 778 19.55 -33.28 27.41
CA ALA A 778 20.20 -33.13 28.70
C ALA A 778 19.31 -33.58 29.87
N ALA A 779 18.03 -33.18 29.88
CA ALA A 779 17.09 -33.59 30.92
C ALA A 779 16.86 -35.11 30.93
N SER A 780 16.75 -35.73 29.75
CA SER A 780 16.55 -37.18 29.62
C SER A 780 17.81 -37.98 30.04
N LEU A 781 19.01 -37.55 29.60
CA LEU A 781 20.30 -38.13 29.98
C LEU A 781 20.53 -38.09 31.49
N ALA A 782 20.24 -36.95 32.12
CA ALA A 782 20.33 -36.80 33.56
C ALA A 782 19.41 -37.78 34.29
N THR A 783 18.18 -37.97 33.79
CA THR A 783 17.18 -38.87 34.39
C THR A 783 17.56 -40.34 34.27
N VAL A 784 18.24 -40.75 33.19
CA VAL A 784 18.73 -42.13 33.01
C VAL A 784 20.08 -42.41 33.68
N GLY A 785 20.68 -41.42 34.37
CA GLY A 785 21.90 -41.60 35.14
C GLY A 785 23.20 -41.31 34.37
N GLU A 786 23.16 -40.47 33.34
CA GLU A 786 24.34 -40.04 32.56
C GLU A 786 24.66 -38.54 32.79
N PRO A 787 25.04 -38.11 34.01
CA PRO A 787 25.10 -36.69 34.38
C PRO A 787 26.20 -35.89 33.68
N ALA A 788 27.34 -36.52 33.35
CA ALA A 788 28.43 -35.84 32.64
C ALA A 788 28.02 -35.47 31.20
N GLU A 789 27.44 -36.44 30.48
CA GLU A 789 26.93 -36.20 29.12
C GLU A 789 25.75 -35.22 29.14
N ALA A 790 24.89 -35.30 30.14
CA ALA A 790 23.81 -34.33 30.33
C ALA A 790 24.31 -32.90 30.53
N ALA A 791 25.39 -32.70 31.28
CA ALA A 791 25.98 -31.39 31.50
C ALA A 791 26.61 -30.82 30.21
N ASP A 792 27.35 -31.64 29.46
CA ASP A 792 27.96 -31.26 28.19
C ASP A 792 26.90 -30.87 27.15
N GLU A 793 25.82 -31.64 27.06
CA GLU A 793 24.70 -31.36 26.16
C GLU A 793 23.97 -30.07 26.56
N LEU A 794 23.77 -29.84 27.87
CA LEU A 794 23.14 -28.61 28.35
C LEU A 794 23.97 -27.37 28.03
N VAL A 795 25.30 -27.44 28.18
CA VAL A 795 26.22 -26.35 27.80
C VAL A 795 26.10 -26.07 26.30
N THR A 796 26.07 -27.10 25.48
CA THR A 796 25.91 -26.97 24.01
C THR A 796 24.57 -26.32 23.64
N ALA A 797 23.47 -26.78 24.24
CA ALA A 797 22.14 -26.25 24.01
C ALA A 797 22.01 -24.78 24.44
N LEU A 798 22.50 -24.44 25.64
CA LEU A 798 22.45 -23.08 26.18
C LEU A 798 23.45 -22.13 25.53
N GLY A 799 24.47 -22.63 24.83
CA GLY A 799 25.37 -21.79 24.01
C GLY A 799 24.63 -21.00 22.91
N SER A 800 23.40 -21.38 22.57
CA SER A 800 22.53 -20.62 21.66
C SER A 800 21.56 -19.66 22.39
N ALA A 801 21.51 -19.69 23.73
CA ALA A 801 20.53 -18.94 24.52
C ALA A 801 20.73 -17.42 24.49
N ASP A 802 21.97 -16.93 24.33
CA ASP A 802 22.26 -15.48 24.29
C ASP A 802 21.56 -14.78 23.11
N ARG A 803 21.28 -15.52 22.03
CA ARG A 803 20.55 -15.03 20.86
C ARG A 803 19.03 -15.07 21.04
N TYR A 804 18.57 -15.85 22.02
CA TYR A 804 17.18 -16.20 22.28
C TYR A 804 16.87 -16.00 23.77
N PRO A 805 17.01 -14.77 24.30
CA PRO A 805 17.06 -14.53 25.75
C PRO A 805 15.81 -15.04 26.48
N LEU A 806 14.62 -14.86 25.89
CA LEU A 806 13.36 -15.34 26.44
C LEU A 806 13.33 -16.87 26.55
N PHE A 807 13.65 -17.55 25.45
CA PHE A 807 13.54 -19.00 25.34
C PHE A 807 14.62 -19.71 26.14
N GLY A 808 15.83 -19.13 26.19
CA GLY A 808 16.90 -19.55 27.07
C GLY A 808 16.51 -19.44 28.55
N ALA A 809 15.81 -18.38 28.96
CA ALA A 809 15.30 -18.24 30.33
C ALA A 809 14.23 -19.28 30.66
N ILE A 810 13.32 -19.55 29.71
CA ILE A 810 12.31 -20.60 29.85
C ILE A 810 12.96 -21.98 29.99
N ALA A 811 13.89 -22.32 29.09
CA ALA A 811 14.59 -23.60 29.07
C ALA A 811 15.34 -23.85 30.40
N ARG A 812 16.11 -22.86 30.87
CA ARG A 812 16.79 -22.91 32.19
C ARG A 812 15.82 -23.13 33.34
N ARG A 813 14.70 -22.39 33.37
CA ARG A 813 13.68 -22.55 34.44
C ARG A 813 13.01 -23.92 34.40
N VAL A 814 12.75 -24.47 33.22
CA VAL A 814 12.08 -25.76 33.06
C VAL A 814 13.01 -26.92 33.45
N ILE A 815 14.27 -26.91 33.04
CA ILE A 815 15.23 -27.99 33.37
C ILE A 815 15.74 -27.93 34.81
N ALA A 816 15.58 -26.80 35.51
CA ALA A 816 16.01 -26.65 36.90
C ALA A 816 15.44 -27.74 37.83
N ASP A 817 14.22 -28.23 37.61
CA ASP A 817 13.65 -29.33 38.40
C ASP A 817 14.45 -30.63 38.23
N THR A 818 14.89 -30.93 37.02
CA THR A 818 15.73 -32.09 36.73
C THR A 818 17.11 -31.92 37.36
N ALA A 819 17.65 -30.70 37.38
CA ALA A 819 18.92 -30.40 38.04
C ALA A 819 18.82 -30.61 39.57
N VAL A 820 17.72 -30.19 40.18
CA VAL A 820 17.44 -30.45 41.61
C VAL A 820 17.29 -31.94 41.88
N ALA A 821 16.60 -32.69 41.02
CA ALA A 821 16.32 -34.11 41.22
C ALA A 821 17.54 -35.02 41.04
N THR A 822 18.42 -34.69 40.10
CA THR A 822 19.53 -35.58 39.67
C THR A 822 20.91 -35.06 40.03
N GLY A 823 21.06 -33.76 40.33
CA GLY A 823 22.33 -33.13 40.67
C GLY A 823 23.33 -33.03 39.50
N PHE A 824 22.89 -33.17 38.24
CA PHE A 824 23.78 -33.14 37.08
C PHE A 824 24.42 -31.77 36.79
N THR A 825 23.83 -30.69 37.31
CA THR A 825 24.34 -29.31 37.23
C THR A 825 23.80 -28.48 38.39
N ASP A 826 24.34 -27.27 38.64
CA ASP A 826 23.86 -26.39 39.72
C ASP A 826 22.51 -25.73 39.34
N PRO A 827 21.39 -26.10 39.99
CA PRO A 827 20.09 -25.49 39.70
C PRO A 827 20.02 -24.00 40.07
N VAL A 828 20.86 -23.52 40.98
CA VAL A 828 20.86 -22.13 41.45
C VAL A 828 21.35 -21.20 40.35
N ASP A 829 22.41 -21.59 39.64
CA ASP A 829 22.97 -20.78 38.55
C ASP A 829 21.99 -20.70 37.37
N LEU A 830 21.37 -21.83 37.01
CA LEU A 830 20.31 -21.85 36.00
C LEU A 830 19.15 -20.88 36.34
N LEU A 831 18.69 -20.91 37.59
CA LEU A 831 17.57 -20.07 38.04
C LEU A 831 17.97 -18.59 38.19
N ARG A 832 19.22 -18.28 38.57
CA ARG A 832 19.73 -16.90 38.61
C ARG A 832 19.78 -16.29 37.21
N ASP A 833 20.32 -17.03 36.24
CA ASP A 833 20.38 -16.58 34.85
C ASP A 833 18.99 -16.39 34.27
N ALA A 834 18.06 -17.33 34.52
CA ALA A 834 16.68 -17.22 34.08
C ALA A 834 15.97 -16.00 34.70
N GLU A 835 16.17 -15.75 36.00
CA GLU A 835 15.59 -14.59 36.70
C GLU A 835 16.13 -13.26 36.16
N ALA A 836 17.44 -13.17 35.92
CA ALA A 836 18.07 -12.00 35.34
C ALA A 836 17.52 -11.71 33.94
N ALA A 837 17.39 -12.74 33.10
CA ALA A 837 16.84 -12.62 31.75
C ALA A 837 15.35 -12.21 31.76
N PHE A 838 14.48 -12.85 32.57
CA PHE A 838 13.08 -12.43 32.69
C PHE A 838 12.94 -10.99 33.19
N THR A 839 13.83 -10.56 34.09
CA THR A 839 13.81 -9.18 34.57
C THR A 839 14.23 -8.19 33.50
N ALA A 840 15.30 -8.50 32.73
CA ALA A 840 15.74 -7.68 31.61
C ALA A 840 14.68 -7.55 30.50
N LEU A 841 13.88 -8.60 30.29
CA LEU A 841 12.78 -8.65 29.33
C LEU A 841 11.48 -8.00 29.83
N GLY A 842 11.45 -7.50 31.07
CA GLY A 842 10.25 -6.87 31.63
C GLY A 842 9.13 -7.86 31.96
N LEU A 843 9.47 -9.09 32.38
CA LEU A 843 8.51 -10.16 32.74
C LEU A 843 8.48 -10.39 34.26
N PRO A 844 7.87 -9.49 35.05
CA PRO A 844 7.96 -9.51 36.52
C PRO A 844 7.32 -10.75 37.14
N ARG A 845 6.24 -11.28 36.55
CA ARG A 845 5.59 -12.50 37.02
C ARG A 845 6.50 -13.72 36.88
N SER A 846 7.12 -13.87 35.71
CA SER A 846 8.06 -14.98 35.44
C SER A 846 9.31 -14.85 36.31
N ALA A 847 9.87 -13.65 36.46
CA ALA A 847 10.99 -13.39 37.35
C ALA A 847 10.66 -13.75 38.81
N GLU A 848 9.49 -13.33 39.32
CA GLU A 848 9.08 -13.65 40.70
C GLU A 848 8.84 -15.16 40.90
N ALA A 849 8.27 -15.85 39.92
CA ALA A 849 8.13 -17.30 39.95
C ALA A 849 9.51 -17.98 40.04
N THR A 850 10.51 -17.52 39.28
CA THR A 850 11.89 -18.03 39.37
C THR A 850 12.54 -17.72 40.72
N ARG A 851 12.30 -16.52 41.29
CA ARG A 851 12.76 -16.19 42.66
C ARG A 851 12.11 -17.08 43.72
N ALA A 852 10.84 -17.46 43.54
CA ALA A 852 10.16 -18.39 44.43
C ALA A 852 10.83 -19.77 44.41
N MET A 853 11.23 -20.26 43.23
CA MET A 853 12.01 -21.50 43.10
C MET A 853 13.37 -21.38 43.82
N LEU A 854 14.12 -20.29 43.61
CA LEU A 854 15.39 -20.04 44.33
C LEU A 854 15.21 -20.08 45.87
N ARG A 855 14.15 -19.47 46.38
CA ARG A 855 13.82 -19.48 47.82
C ARG A 855 13.50 -20.88 48.33
N SER A 856 12.78 -21.70 47.55
CA SER A 856 12.49 -23.08 47.93
C SER A 856 13.75 -23.96 48.03
N LEU A 857 14.82 -23.60 47.33
CA LEU A 857 16.13 -24.25 47.42
C LEU A 857 17.00 -23.71 48.58
N GLY A 858 16.47 -22.82 49.42
CA GLY A 858 17.20 -22.24 50.55
C GLY A 858 18.19 -21.13 50.16
N HIS A 859 18.18 -20.67 48.92
CA HIS A 859 19.03 -19.57 48.46
C HIS A 859 18.29 -18.24 48.54
N ALA A 860 18.98 -17.21 49.02
CA ALA A 860 18.47 -15.85 48.95
C ALA A 860 18.31 -15.47 47.46
N ALA A 861 17.08 -15.18 47.05
CA ALA A 861 16.83 -14.57 45.75
C ALA A 861 17.71 -13.30 45.65
N PRO A 862 18.33 -13.02 44.48
CA PRO A 862 19.08 -11.80 44.29
C PRO A 862 18.25 -10.61 44.75
N ARG A 863 18.68 -9.93 45.82
CA ARG A 863 18.12 -8.63 46.17
C ARG A 863 18.51 -7.70 45.05
N GLN A 864 17.59 -7.42 44.13
CA GLN A 864 17.76 -6.25 43.29
C GLN A 864 17.88 -5.04 44.22
N ARG A 865 19.11 -4.50 44.34
CA ARG A 865 19.24 -3.06 44.23
C ARG A 865 18.62 -2.75 42.88
N HIS A 866 17.41 -2.19 42.87
CA HIS A 866 16.95 -1.48 41.70
C HIS A 866 18.12 -0.61 41.25
N SER A 867 18.71 -0.91 40.10
CA SER A 867 19.42 0.09 39.33
C SER A 867 18.35 1.10 38.98
N ALA A 868 18.06 2.01 39.92
CA ALA A 868 17.12 3.07 39.71
C ALA A 868 17.55 3.77 38.41
N PRO A 869 16.63 4.13 37.50
CA PRO A 869 16.96 5.09 36.46
C PRO A 869 17.69 6.23 37.16
N ALA A 870 18.86 6.64 36.64
CA ALA A 870 19.76 7.54 37.33
C ALA A 870 18.97 8.73 37.91
N ILE A 871 18.71 8.69 39.22
CA ILE A 871 17.90 9.73 39.87
C ILE A 871 18.63 11.04 39.57
N ALA A 872 17.95 11.96 38.91
CA ALA A 872 18.52 13.25 38.54
C ALA A 872 19.16 13.90 39.78
N GLU A 873 20.34 14.50 39.59
CA GLU A 873 21.21 14.93 40.70
C GLU A 873 20.54 16.00 41.59
N ASP A 874 19.57 16.73 41.05
CA ASP A 874 18.71 17.68 41.77
C ASP A 874 17.69 16.97 42.69
N LEU A 875 17.04 15.90 42.23
CA LEU A 875 16.15 15.08 43.07
C LEU A 875 16.92 14.37 44.19
N ARG A 876 18.15 13.93 43.90
CA ARG A 876 19.04 13.34 44.89
C ARG A 876 19.44 14.35 45.96
N ARG A 877 19.75 15.59 45.58
CA ARG A 877 20.01 16.71 46.51
C ARG A 877 18.78 17.07 47.35
N ALA A 878 17.57 16.91 46.81
CA ALA A 878 16.32 17.07 47.56
C ALA A 878 15.96 15.89 48.47
N GLY A 879 16.83 14.87 48.57
CA GLY A 879 16.62 13.70 49.42
C GLY A 879 15.54 12.74 48.89
N VAL A 880 15.19 12.82 47.60
CA VAL A 880 14.22 11.92 46.97
C VAL A 880 14.86 10.55 46.79
N THR A 881 14.20 9.53 47.33
CA THR A 881 14.60 8.13 47.18
C THR A 881 14.23 7.59 45.80
N ALA A 882 14.87 6.51 45.35
CA ALA A 882 14.52 5.84 44.09
C ALA A 882 13.02 5.54 43.99
N ARG A 883 12.43 5.12 45.11
CA ARG A 883 11.02 4.75 45.15
C ARG A 883 10.07 5.94 45.07
N GLU A 884 10.48 7.06 45.63
CA GLU A 884 9.75 8.32 45.48
C GLU A 884 9.92 8.87 44.06
N ALA A 885 11.06 8.67 43.40
CA ALA A 885 11.27 9.04 42.00
C ALA A 885 10.35 8.23 41.05
N ASP A 886 10.18 6.92 41.28
CA ASP A 886 9.21 6.09 40.54
C ASP A 886 7.77 6.63 40.68
N VAL A 887 7.37 6.96 41.91
CA VAL A 887 6.04 7.53 42.21
C VAL A 887 5.89 8.90 41.54
N LEU A 888 6.94 9.72 41.51
CA LEU A 888 6.94 11.03 40.87
C LEU A 888 6.78 10.93 39.34
N ALA A 889 7.41 9.96 38.69
CA ALA A 889 7.29 9.74 37.24
C ALA A 889 5.84 9.42 36.84
N TYR A 890 5.20 8.47 37.53
CA TYR A 890 3.79 8.14 37.26
C TYR A 890 2.81 9.27 37.66
N LEU A 891 3.20 10.16 38.57
CA LEU A 891 2.43 11.39 38.83
C LEU A 891 2.48 12.35 37.64
N GLY A 892 3.59 12.43 36.92
CA GLY A 892 3.71 13.19 35.67
C GLY A 892 2.73 12.72 34.58
N GLU A 893 2.45 11.43 34.54
CA GLU A 893 1.44 10.79 33.68
C GLU A 893 -0.01 10.97 34.17
N ARG A 894 -0.25 11.76 35.23
CA ARG A 894 -1.57 12.02 35.86
C ARG A 894 -2.30 10.77 36.38
N ARG A 895 -1.59 9.67 36.66
CA ARG A 895 -2.20 8.47 37.25
C ARG A 895 -2.70 8.70 38.68
N THR A 896 -3.75 7.98 39.08
CA THR A 896 -4.30 7.97 40.44
C THR A 896 -3.44 7.15 41.40
N ASN A 897 -3.57 7.36 42.72
CA ASN A 897 -2.83 6.56 43.71
C ASN A 897 -3.09 5.05 43.59
N ARG A 898 -4.29 4.66 43.15
CA ARG A 898 -4.66 3.26 42.95
C ARG A 898 -3.95 2.66 41.73
N GLU A 899 -3.82 3.42 40.64
CA GLU A 899 -3.11 2.99 39.44
C GLU A 899 -1.60 2.95 39.66
N ILE A 900 -1.04 3.95 40.33
CA ILE A 900 0.39 3.95 40.73
C ILE A 900 0.68 2.76 41.65
N ALA A 901 -0.22 2.49 42.60
CA ALA A 901 -0.12 1.34 43.50
C ALA A 901 -0.14 0.01 42.72
N ALA A 902 -1.02 -0.11 41.73
CA ALA A 902 -1.08 -1.30 40.88
C ALA A 902 0.20 -1.48 40.04
N GLN A 903 0.75 -0.40 39.48
CA GLN A 903 1.95 -0.47 38.64
C GLN A 903 3.24 -0.68 39.41
N LEU A 904 3.34 -0.07 40.59
CA LEU A 904 4.52 -0.23 41.44
C LEU A 904 4.39 -1.42 42.39
N TYR A 905 3.31 -2.18 42.37
CA TYR A 905 3.05 -3.25 43.34
C TYR A 905 3.14 -2.76 44.80
N LEU A 906 2.55 -1.59 45.08
CA LEU A 906 2.46 -0.98 46.41
C LEU A 906 1.00 -0.94 46.87
N SER A 907 0.76 -0.72 48.16
CA SER A 907 -0.60 -0.39 48.63
C SER A 907 -0.94 1.07 48.28
N PRO A 908 -2.20 1.42 47.98
CA PRO A 908 -2.61 2.82 47.76
C PRO A 908 -2.18 3.76 48.91
N LYS A 909 -2.23 3.26 50.15
CA LYS A 909 -1.80 3.97 51.35
C LYS A 909 -0.28 4.21 51.40
N THR A 910 0.51 3.32 50.80
CA THR A 910 1.96 3.49 50.66
C THR A 910 2.27 4.56 49.62
N VAL A 911 1.53 4.58 48.51
CA VAL A 911 1.66 5.63 47.49
C VAL A 911 1.30 7.00 48.07
N GLU A 912 0.20 7.10 48.83
CA GLU A 912 -0.16 8.35 49.53
C GLU A 912 0.98 8.89 50.40
N LYS A 913 1.65 8.03 51.16
CA LYS A 913 2.81 8.41 51.97
C LYS A 913 3.97 8.90 51.11
N HIS A 914 4.24 8.26 49.98
CA HIS A 914 5.28 8.70 49.05
C HIS A 914 4.92 10.04 48.39
N VAL A 915 3.67 10.27 48.00
CA VAL A 915 3.21 11.57 47.46
C VAL A 915 3.36 12.69 48.50
N ALA A 916 3.00 12.43 49.76
CA ALA A 916 3.17 13.41 50.83
C ALA A 916 4.65 13.71 51.12
N ALA A 917 5.50 12.67 51.12
CA ALA A 917 6.95 12.84 51.30
C ALA A 917 7.58 13.61 50.14
N LEU A 918 7.17 13.33 48.89
CA LEU A 918 7.59 14.07 47.71
C LEU A 918 7.16 15.54 47.76
N ALA A 919 5.92 15.82 48.17
CA ALA A 919 5.42 17.19 48.30
C ALA A 919 6.25 18.01 49.29
N SER A 920 6.62 17.39 50.43
CA SER A 920 7.51 18.00 51.42
C SER A 920 8.93 18.24 50.87
N LYS A 921 9.51 17.24 50.18
CA LYS A 921 10.88 17.32 49.65
C LYS A 921 11.05 18.26 48.46
N LEU A 922 10.00 18.43 47.65
CA LEU A 922 10.03 19.22 46.42
C LEU A 922 9.28 20.56 46.53
N GLY A 923 8.71 20.87 47.71
CA GLY A 923 8.05 22.14 47.98
C GLY A 923 6.72 22.36 47.23
N ALA A 924 6.03 21.28 46.85
CA ALA A 924 4.75 21.39 46.14
C ALA A 924 3.58 21.53 47.12
N ALA A 925 2.66 22.46 46.86
CA ALA A 925 1.47 22.70 47.67
C ALA A 925 0.37 21.66 47.44
N ASN A 926 0.36 21.00 46.28
CA ASN A 926 -0.64 19.99 45.94
C ASN A 926 -0.13 18.97 44.90
N ARG A 927 -0.91 17.90 44.70
CA ARG A 927 -0.60 16.82 43.75
C ARG A 927 -0.41 17.32 42.31
N VAL A 928 -1.19 18.33 41.90
CA VAL A 928 -1.16 18.85 40.53
C VAL A 928 0.19 19.53 40.27
N GLU A 929 0.64 20.35 41.21
CA GLU A 929 1.95 20.99 41.16
C GLU A 929 3.08 19.96 41.16
N LEU A 930 2.96 18.89 41.95
CA LEU A 930 3.93 17.80 41.94
C LEU A 930 3.99 17.05 40.59
N ALA A 931 2.84 16.88 39.93
CA ALA A 931 2.75 16.30 38.59
C ALA A 931 3.30 17.22 37.50
N ASP A 932 3.14 18.54 37.64
CA ASP A 932 3.76 19.53 36.73
C ASP A 932 5.28 19.57 36.90
N ILE A 933 5.75 19.50 38.14
CA ILE A 933 7.17 19.38 38.49
C ILE A 933 7.78 18.10 37.88
N ALA A 934 7.05 16.99 37.86
CA ALA A 934 7.48 15.75 37.23
C ALA A 934 7.57 15.87 35.69
N ARG A 935 6.58 16.49 35.05
CA ARG A 935 6.53 16.64 33.58
C ARG A 935 7.62 17.56 33.03
N ARG A 936 7.95 18.65 33.72
CA ARG A 936 9.06 19.54 33.32
C ARG A 936 10.45 18.86 33.34
N ARG A 937 10.54 17.63 33.86
CA ARG A 937 11.78 16.87 34.06
C ARG A 937 11.86 15.58 33.25
N GLN A 938 10.84 15.25 32.45
CA GLN A 938 10.95 14.19 31.45
C GLN A 938 11.58 14.78 30.17
N PRO A 939 12.62 14.16 29.59
CA PRO A 939 13.06 14.53 28.25
C PRO A 939 11.99 14.16 27.22
N ASP A 940 11.81 15.01 26.20
CA ASP A 940 10.89 14.79 25.07
C ASP A 940 11.16 13.48 24.31
#